data_AF-A0A644SN14-F1
#
_entry.id   AF-A0A644SN14-F1
#
_cell.length_a   1.000
_cell.length_b   1.000
_cell.length_c   1.000
_cell.angle_alpha   90.00
_cell.angle_beta   90.00
_cell.angle_gamma   90.00
#
_symmetry.space_group_name_H-M   'P 1'
#
loop_
_entity.id
_entity.type
_entity.pdbx_description
1 polymer ?
#
loop_
_entity_poly.entity_id
_entity_poly.type
_entity_poly.pdbx_seq_one_letter_code
_entity_poly.pdbx_strand_id
1 'polypeptide(L)'
;MNYRKILLSTAILAFSFHHAQNLKLNPTSPEERWKGYEQRKKLEENSILKNLEFRNVGPTTMSGRVTDIDANPENPAEFYVAYASGGLWYTNNNGTTFTPIFDREAVMTIGDIYIDWKTKTIFIGTGESNSSRSSYAGMGIYKSTNQGKTWQNLGLKDTHHIGRIVVNPENNNEIWVAAVGHLYSPNSERGVFKTNDGGKTWKKTLSADQNSGAIDLAINPQNPKEVYATLWYKERKAWKFVESGASSGIFKSNDGGESWQKISTKDSGFPADENVGRIGLSIFPKNPNIIYAIVDNQKTRPASNAKEEKSEKSLDKAKMQKITEEEFLALDDKTVNEYLDGERFPERYTSENLKKSLRENKITVKDIFNYTHNGNDDLFNIEIEGAEVYRSDDAGKSWRKTNEKNLDGLYYTYGYYFGQIWVSPTNPDKVIIAGVPILVSENGGKSFKSIDSPNVHADHHSIWFNPKNDNHFINGNDGGINISYDNGNSYIHCNSLPVSQFYSVDYDLEKPYNVYGGMQDNGVWFGPSSNRFDYKKGKFDNSDNFKFLLGGDGMQVRVDFRDNATLYTGFQFGNYFRINRKTNERKYLEVPREIGENPLRFNWEAPFQISRHNQDIVYFASQSVYRSMDKGETWQKISGDLTRNTKQENVPYSTLSTVEESPKKFGLIYAGSDDGLVNVTKDGGNSWQKIGDFPGFWVSMVQPSSFSESRVYLSLNAYREDDFRALLYSSDDFGKTWKKIGEDLPSEPINVIREDHTNENLLYVGTDNGLYISLDRGKTFMSANNATLPNVAVHDLKVHHRDNELIVATHGRSIYIADVKKLQKLTPENLAKNLIVFDVESINFKENWGKSYSNFTEIEKQNFPIEFYTKNAGNAVLKIINAQNETVKTINQLADKGFNTISYDLTINATEKSKKADDGNVYIAPGKYTLEISINGVTEKKSLEVKERPKSKSKRVTEVPQGKMSPGEFKKWRKEVGFKKQL
;
A
#
# COMPACT_ATOMS: atom_id res chain seq x y z
N MET A 1 54.31 -1.38 27.78
CA MET A 1 52.88 -1.65 27.99
C MET A 1 52.04 -0.94 26.90
N ASN A 2 52.19 -1.29 25.61
CA ASN A 2 51.45 -0.60 24.53
C ASN A 2 51.23 -1.37 23.21
N TYR A 3 51.45 -2.70 23.17
CA TYR A 3 51.17 -3.50 21.97
C TYR A 3 49.88 -4.35 22.06
N ARG A 4 49.39 -4.67 23.27
CA ARG A 4 48.16 -5.46 23.46
C ARG A 4 46.85 -4.69 23.22
N LYS A 5 46.84 -3.35 23.32
CA LYS A 5 45.64 -2.53 23.06
C LYS A 5 45.39 -2.23 21.57
N ILE A 6 46.43 -2.25 20.73
CA ILE A 6 46.32 -1.99 19.29
C ILE A 6 45.85 -3.25 18.54
N LEU A 7 46.26 -4.45 18.98
CA LEU A 7 45.80 -5.73 18.41
C LEU A 7 44.34 -6.06 18.75
N LEU A 8 43.84 -5.65 19.93
CA LEU A 8 42.43 -5.85 20.28
C LEU A 8 41.49 -4.92 19.51
N SER A 9 41.92 -3.69 19.20
CA SER A 9 41.13 -2.73 18.43
C SER A 9 41.11 -3.04 16.93
N THR A 10 42.22 -3.53 16.36
CA THR A 10 42.25 -4.03 14.97
C THR A 10 41.52 -5.36 14.79
N ALA A 11 41.53 -6.26 15.78
CA ALA A 11 40.72 -7.47 15.74
C ALA A 11 39.21 -7.17 15.79
N ILE A 12 38.76 -6.24 16.65
CA ILE A 12 37.33 -5.86 16.73
C ILE A 12 36.85 -5.11 15.46
N LEU A 13 37.71 -4.29 14.85
CA LEU A 13 37.43 -3.62 13.58
C LEU A 13 37.39 -4.60 12.38
N ALA A 14 38.25 -5.62 12.35
CA ALA A 14 38.21 -6.66 11.31
C ALA A 14 37.02 -7.62 11.46
N PHE A 15 36.62 -7.94 12.70
CA PHE A 15 35.45 -8.78 12.97
C PHE A 15 34.11 -8.11 12.58
N SER A 16 34.03 -6.78 12.64
CA SER A 16 32.82 -6.03 12.26
C SER A 16 32.61 -5.96 10.74
N PHE A 17 33.68 -5.93 9.95
CA PHE A 17 33.62 -5.96 8.48
C PHE A 17 33.06 -7.29 7.93
N HIS A 18 33.34 -8.42 8.60
CA HIS A 18 32.96 -9.76 8.10
C HIS A 18 31.52 -10.18 8.43
N HIS A 19 30.85 -9.60 9.43
CA HIS A 19 29.50 -10.04 9.83
C HIS A 19 28.39 -9.55 8.91
N ALA A 20 28.51 -8.35 8.33
CA ALA A 20 27.50 -7.83 7.39
C ALA A 20 27.54 -8.53 6.01
N GLN A 21 28.70 -9.08 5.62
CA GLN A 21 28.90 -9.71 4.29
C GLN A 21 28.56 -11.21 4.25
N ASN A 22 28.29 -11.85 5.39
CA ASN A 22 27.93 -13.28 5.48
C ASN A 22 26.43 -13.52 5.72
N LEU A 23 25.56 -12.62 5.23
CA LEU A 23 24.12 -12.85 5.24
C LEU A 23 23.77 -13.96 4.25
N LYS A 24 23.21 -15.06 4.75
CA LYS A 24 22.63 -16.13 3.93
C LYS A 24 21.14 -15.89 3.79
N LEU A 25 20.65 -15.94 2.56
CA LEU A 25 19.22 -15.95 2.25
C LEU A 25 18.64 -17.31 2.62
N ASN A 26 17.60 -17.32 3.45
CA ASN A 26 16.81 -18.51 3.73
C ASN A 26 15.37 -18.09 4.03
N PRO A 27 14.36 -18.85 3.57
CA PRO A 27 12.99 -18.67 4.03
C PRO A 27 12.95 -18.73 5.56
N THR A 28 12.28 -17.76 6.18
CA THR A 28 12.16 -17.70 7.65
C THR A 28 11.14 -18.73 8.11
N SER A 29 11.48 -19.52 9.14
CA SER A 29 10.61 -20.62 9.59
C SER A 29 9.30 -20.09 10.19
N PRO A 30 8.21 -20.89 10.20
CA PRO A 30 6.94 -20.47 10.79
C PRO A 30 7.06 -20.21 12.30
N GLU A 31 7.95 -20.92 13.01
CA GLU A 31 8.25 -20.67 14.42
C GLU A 31 8.94 -19.32 14.64
N GLU A 32 9.90 -18.96 13.78
CA GLU A 32 10.59 -17.68 13.83
C GLU A 32 9.64 -16.52 13.51
N ARG A 33 8.77 -16.68 12.51
CA ARG A 33 7.73 -15.68 12.19
C ARG A 33 6.75 -15.53 13.35
N TRP A 34 6.33 -16.63 13.98
CA TRP A 34 5.44 -16.58 15.14
C TRP A 34 6.10 -15.93 16.36
N LYS A 35 7.39 -16.20 16.62
CA LYS A 35 8.17 -15.47 17.63
C LYS A 35 8.27 -13.99 17.32
N GLY A 36 8.35 -13.61 16.04
CA GLY A 36 8.25 -12.22 15.60
C GLY A 36 6.93 -11.58 16.05
N TYR A 37 5.80 -12.25 15.85
CA TYR A 37 4.51 -11.78 16.33
C TYR A 37 4.45 -11.62 17.86
N GLU A 38 4.98 -12.59 18.61
CA GLU A 38 5.07 -12.50 20.07
C GLU A 38 5.96 -11.34 20.53
N GLN A 39 7.08 -11.11 19.84
CA GLN A 39 7.95 -9.96 20.08
C GLN A 39 7.23 -8.64 19.78
N ARG A 40 6.46 -8.55 18.69
CA ARG A 40 5.64 -7.35 18.38
C ARG A 40 4.66 -7.04 19.51
N LYS A 41 3.90 -8.05 19.97
CA LYS A 41 3.00 -7.91 21.13
C LYS A 41 3.72 -7.40 22.37
N LYS A 42 4.89 -7.96 22.68
CA LYS A 42 5.71 -7.50 23.80
C LYS A 42 6.17 -6.05 23.64
N LEU A 43 6.53 -5.61 22.43
CA LEU A 43 6.89 -4.23 22.16
C LEU A 43 5.70 -3.29 22.29
N GLU A 44 4.50 -3.68 21.84
CA GLU A 44 3.24 -2.95 22.04
C GLU A 44 2.91 -2.81 23.53
N GLU A 45 2.96 -3.92 24.27
CA GLU A 45 2.68 -3.96 25.71
C GLU A 45 3.66 -3.14 26.56
N ASN A 46 4.92 -3.00 26.12
CA ASN A 46 5.93 -2.22 26.84
C ASN A 46 6.13 -0.80 26.27
N SER A 47 5.41 -0.45 25.20
CA SER A 47 5.57 0.83 24.52
C SER A 47 5.16 2.00 25.41
N ILE A 48 5.96 3.07 25.39
CA ILE A 48 5.59 4.36 25.99
C ILE A 48 4.72 5.21 25.05
N LEU A 49 4.39 4.69 23.86
CA LEU A 49 3.62 5.36 22.80
C LEU A 49 2.19 4.83 22.67
N LYS A 50 1.72 4.01 23.61
CA LYS A 50 0.37 3.41 23.58
C LYS A 50 -0.76 4.43 23.39
N ASN A 51 -0.56 5.64 23.91
CA ASN A 51 -1.54 6.72 23.87
C ASN A 51 -1.18 7.83 22.86
N LEU A 52 -0.20 7.61 21.98
CA LEU A 52 0.09 8.55 20.88
C LEU A 52 -1.04 8.46 19.85
N GLU A 53 -1.77 9.54 19.62
CA GLU A 53 -2.91 9.54 18.70
C GLU A 53 -2.43 9.61 17.24
N PHE A 54 -2.78 8.60 16.45
CA PHE A 54 -2.68 8.63 15.00
C PHE A 54 -4.04 8.89 14.39
N ARG A 55 -4.09 9.79 13.42
CA ARG A 55 -5.32 10.13 12.74
C ARG A 55 -5.28 9.79 11.27
N ASN A 56 -6.23 8.96 10.85
CA ASN A 56 -6.42 8.64 9.44
C ASN A 56 -6.96 9.86 8.68
N VAL A 57 -6.23 10.32 7.65
CA VAL A 57 -6.63 11.42 6.77
C VAL A 57 -7.31 10.96 5.48
N GLY A 58 -7.31 9.66 5.19
CA GLY A 58 -7.82 9.10 3.95
C GLY A 58 -6.77 8.89 2.86
N PRO A 59 -7.22 8.70 1.60
CA PRO A 59 -8.61 8.79 1.14
C PRO A 59 -9.46 7.56 1.52
N THR A 60 -10.77 7.65 1.29
CA THR A 60 -11.70 6.51 1.23
C THR A 60 -12.29 6.32 -0.17
N THR A 61 -12.31 7.38 -0.98
CA THR A 61 -12.90 7.39 -2.33
C THR A 61 -12.28 6.30 -3.21
N MET A 62 -10.97 6.16 -3.12
CA MET A 62 -10.21 5.08 -3.75
C MET A 62 -9.92 4.03 -2.68
N SER A 63 -10.57 2.88 -2.76
CA SER A 63 -10.45 1.79 -1.79
C SER A 63 -9.16 1.00 -2.06
N GLY A 64 -9.20 -0.32 -1.94
CA GLY A 64 -8.11 -1.21 -2.29
C GLY A 64 -8.63 -2.57 -2.71
N ARG A 65 -7.70 -3.45 -3.05
CA ARG A 65 -7.96 -4.80 -3.58
C ARG A 65 -8.74 -5.70 -2.63
N VAL A 66 -9.99 -5.94 -2.99
CA VAL A 66 -10.85 -6.96 -2.37
C VAL A 66 -10.41 -8.34 -2.85
N THR A 67 -10.26 -9.28 -1.92
CA THR A 67 -9.94 -10.67 -2.24
C THR A 67 -11.15 -11.58 -2.13
N ASP A 68 -12.06 -11.29 -1.19
CA ASP A 68 -13.25 -12.11 -1.00
C ASP A 68 -14.39 -11.35 -0.29
N ILE A 69 -15.63 -11.81 -0.52
CA ILE A 69 -16.86 -11.24 0.02
C ILE A 69 -17.80 -12.38 0.37
N ASP A 70 -18.36 -12.33 1.58
CA ASP A 70 -19.40 -13.26 2.01
C ASP A 70 -20.56 -12.46 2.62
N ALA A 71 -21.74 -12.58 2.01
CA ALA A 71 -22.96 -11.90 2.44
C ALA A 71 -24.02 -12.88 2.93
N ASN A 72 -24.79 -12.42 3.93
CA ASN A 72 -25.81 -13.24 4.56
C ASN A 72 -26.94 -13.55 3.55
N PRO A 73 -27.18 -14.83 3.23
CA PRO A 73 -28.16 -15.22 2.21
C PRO A 73 -29.61 -14.88 2.60
N GLU A 74 -29.88 -14.69 3.90
CA GLU A 74 -31.20 -14.30 4.43
C GLU A 74 -31.35 -12.79 4.60
N ASN A 75 -30.25 -12.06 4.76
CA ASN A 75 -30.23 -10.60 4.85
C ASN A 75 -28.98 -10.02 4.17
N PRO A 76 -28.98 -9.84 2.84
CA PRO A 76 -27.79 -9.43 2.10
C PRO A 76 -27.23 -8.04 2.45
N ALA A 77 -27.95 -7.23 3.24
CA ALA A 77 -27.40 -5.98 3.78
C ALA A 77 -26.33 -6.22 4.87
N GLU A 78 -26.22 -7.45 5.38
CA GLU A 78 -25.20 -7.90 6.33
C GLU A 78 -24.15 -8.74 5.61
N PHE A 79 -22.90 -8.26 5.59
CA PHE A 79 -21.81 -8.94 4.89
C PHE A 79 -20.43 -8.61 5.46
N TYR A 80 -19.47 -9.45 5.09
CA TYR A 80 -18.05 -9.26 5.34
C TYR A 80 -17.30 -9.04 4.03
N VAL A 81 -16.22 -8.25 4.10
CA VAL A 81 -15.32 -8.00 2.97
C VAL A 81 -13.87 -8.13 3.44
N ALA A 82 -13.11 -8.92 2.71
CA ALA A 82 -11.70 -9.17 2.93
C ALA A 82 -10.85 -8.44 1.88
N TYR A 83 -9.75 -7.84 2.33
CA TYR A 83 -8.79 -7.14 1.48
C TYR A 83 -7.43 -7.83 1.50
N ALA A 84 -6.70 -7.72 0.38
CA ALA A 84 -5.38 -8.31 0.24
C ALA A 84 -4.39 -7.83 1.32
N SER A 85 -4.45 -6.54 1.68
CA SER A 85 -3.64 -5.94 2.76
C SER A 85 -4.40 -4.97 3.66
N GLY A 86 -5.74 -4.90 3.52
CA GLY A 86 -6.60 -3.96 4.26
C GLY A 86 -7.44 -4.56 5.38
N GLY A 87 -7.25 -5.85 5.70
CA GLY A 87 -7.96 -6.54 6.79
C GLY A 87 -9.36 -7.03 6.44
N LEU A 88 -10.09 -7.45 7.47
CA LEU A 88 -11.49 -7.91 7.40
C LEU A 88 -12.43 -6.85 7.99
N TRP A 89 -13.51 -6.58 7.26
CA TRP A 89 -14.52 -5.61 7.65
C TRP A 89 -15.92 -6.20 7.66
N TYR A 90 -16.73 -5.74 8.61
CA TYR A 90 -18.12 -6.14 8.77
C TYR A 90 -19.07 -4.95 8.56
N THR A 91 -20.20 -5.20 7.89
CA THR A 91 -21.33 -4.27 7.80
C THR A 91 -22.64 -5.01 8.02
N ASN A 92 -23.64 -4.28 8.53
CA ASN A 92 -25.03 -4.73 8.65
C ASN A 92 -26.03 -3.73 8.04
N ASN A 93 -25.51 -2.75 7.28
CA ASN A 93 -26.30 -1.67 6.70
C ASN A 93 -25.91 -1.41 5.23
N ASN A 94 -25.65 -2.50 4.50
CA ASN A 94 -25.42 -2.50 3.06
C ASN A 94 -24.22 -1.64 2.64
N GLY A 95 -23.14 -1.67 3.43
CA GLY A 95 -21.89 -0.95 3.14
C GLY A 95 -21.91 0.55 3.39
N THR A 96 -22.95 1.07 4.07
CA THR A 96 -22.98 2.49 4.49
C THR A 96 -21.88 2.78 5.51
N THR A 97 -21.67 1.87 6.46
CA THR A 97 -20.58 1.91 7.43
C THR A 97 -19.99 0.52 7.64
N PHE A 98 -18.71 0.47 8.01
CA PHE A 98 -18.01 -0.77 8.28
C PHE A 98 -17.23 -0.72 9.60
N THR A 99 -17.05 -1.89 10.23
CA THR A 99 -16.22 -2.08 11.42
C THR A 99 -15.06 -3.02 11.08
N PRO A 100 -13.79 -2.64 11.35
CA PRO A 100 -12.66 -3.54 11.17
C PRO A 100 -12.62 -4.56 12.32
N ILE A 101 -12.34 -5.83 12.01
CA ILE A 101 -12.40 -6.92 13.01
C ILE A 101 -11.15 -7.81 13.05
N PHE A 102 -10.11 -7.52 12.26
CA PHE A 102 -8.89 -8.35 12.15
C PHE A 102 -7.58 -7.52 12.18
N ASP A 103 -7.59 -6.35 12.81
CA ASP A 103 -6.48 -5.36 12.75
C ASP A 103 -5.26 -5.71 13.65
N ARG A 104 -5.35 -6.73 14.51
CA ARG A 104 -4.39 -7.00 15.61
C ARG A 104 -3.76 -8.40 15.61
N GLU A 105 -4.09 -9.21 14.61
CA GLU A 105 -3.54 -10.55 14.50
C GLU A 105 -2.10 -10.54 13.96
N ALA A 106 -1.52 -11.73 13.73
CA ALA A 106 -0.12 -11.86 13.30
C ALA A 106 0.14 -11.18 11.95
N VAL A 107 -0.88 -11.13 11.10
CA VAL A 107 -0.95 -10.48 9.79
C VAL A 107 -2.38 -10.01 9.59
N MET A 108 -2.60 -9.02 8.70
CA MET A 108 -3.95 -8.60 8.30
C MET A 108 -4.31 -8.94 6.86
N THR A 109 -3.40 -9.58 6.14
CA THR A 109 -3.56 -9.92 4.73
C THR A 109 -4.40 -11.18 4.59
N ILE A 110 -5.43 -11.13 3.75
CA ILE A 110 -6.41 -12.20 3.63
C ILE A 110 -6.42 -12.73 2.20
N GLY A 111 -6.50 -14.06 2.06
CA GLY A 111 -6.71 -14.73 0.78
C GLY A 111 -8.17 -15.10 0.56
N ASP A 112 -8.84 -15.63 1.59
CA ASP A 112 -10.22 -16.13 1.49
C ASP A 112 -10.93 -16.11 2.85
N ILE A 113 -12.26 -15.97 2.86
CA ILE A 113 -13.08 -16.05 4.07
C ILE A 113 -14.24 -17.03 3.89
N TYR A 114 -14.67 -17.62 5.00
CA TYR A 114 -15.92 -18.37 5.04
C TYR A 114 -16.71 -17.99 6.28
N ILE A 115 -18.00 -17.67 6.10
CA ILE A 115 -18.91 -17.31 7.17
C ILE A 115 -20.02 -18.36 7.27
N ASP A 116 -20.09 -19.07 8.39
CA ASP A 116 -21.30 -19.80 8.74
C ASP A 116 -22.31 -18.81 9.32
N TRP A 117 -23.25 -18.35 8.48
CA TRP A 117 -24.28 -17.41 8.88
C TRP A 117 -25.28 -17.94 9.92
N LYS A 118 -25.39 -19.27 10.12
CA LYS A 118 -26.25 -19.87 11.15
C LYS A 118 -25.64 -19.69 12.54
N THR A 119 -24.35 -19.98 12.68
CA THR A 119 -23.63 -19.89 13.97
C THR A 119 -22.87 -18.58 14.16
N LYS A 120 -22.74 -17.78 13.09
CA LYS A 120 -21.87 -16.60 12.99
C LYS A 120 -20.39 -16.93 13.28
N THR A 121 -19.99 -18.16 12.95
CA THR A 121 -18.58 -18.59 12.97
C THR A 121 -17.88 -18.07 11.73
N ILE A 122 -16.66 -17.55 11.91
CA ILE A 122 -15.84 -16.99 10.83
C ILE A 122 -14.57 -17.82 10.72
N PHE A 123 -14.20 -18.20 9.51
CA PHE A 123 -12.89 -18.74 9.17
C PHE A 123 -12.18 -17.77 8.21
N ILE A 124 -10.89 -17.55 8.43
CA ILE A 124 -10.05 -16.70 7.58
C ILE A 124 -8.83 -17.50 7.13
N GLY A 125 -8.58 -17.48 5.83
CA GLY A 125 -7.34 -17.91 5.22
C GLY A 125 -6.46 -16.69 5.00
N THR A 126 -5.33 -16.61 5.72
CA THR A 126 -4.45 -15.45 5.62
C THR A 126 -3.46 -15.57 4.47
N GLY A 127 -3.06 -14.43 3.91
CA GLY A 127 -2.11 -14.30 2.80
C GLY A 127 -2.78 -14.38 1.44
N GLU A 128 -2.67 -13.29 0.67
CA GLU A 128 -3.31 -13.15 -0.64
C GLU A 128 -2.75 -14.15 -1.66
N SER A 129 -3.60 -14.84 -2.40
CA SER A 129 -3.21 -15.93 -3.31
C SER A 129 -2.83 -15.50 -4.74
N ASN A 130 -2.99 -14.22 -5.10
CA ASN A 130 -2.77 -13.72 -6.46
C ASN A 130 -1.30 -13.67 -6.90
N SER A 131 -0.34 -13.98 -6.02
CA SER A 131 1.09 -14.06 -6.37
C SER A 131 1.69 -12.80 -7.03
N SER A 132 1.14 -11.63 -6.66
CA SER A 132 1.68 -10.32 -7.02
C SER A 132 3.00 -10.02 -6.29
N ARG A 133 3.76 -9.04 -6.78
CA ARG A 133 4.94 -8.51 -6.07
C ARG A 133 4.59 -7.87 -4.73
N SER A 134 3.33 -7.48 -4.56
CA SER A 134 2.74 -6.91 -3.35
C SER A 134 1.82 -7.89 -2.60
N SER A 135 1.88 -9.19 -2.90
CA SER A 135 1.20 -10.23 -2.10
C SER A 135 2.03 -10.58 -0.87
N TYR A 136 1.45 -10.36 0.31
CA TYR A 136 2.11 -10.63 1.60
C TYR A 136 1.83 -12.04 2.08
N ALA A 137 2.83 -12.63 2.73
CA ALA A 137 2.70 -13.95 3.33
C ALA A 137 1.81 -13.89 4.59
N GLY A 138 0.82 -14.76 4.62
CA GLY A 138 -0.06 -15.03 5.75
C GLY A 138 0.55 -15.93 6.82
N MET A 139 -0.29 -16.30 7.79
CA MET A 139 0.01 -17.12 8.97
C MET A 139 -1.03 -18.25 9.16
N GLY A 140 -1.49 -18.83 8.05
CA GLY A 140 -2.42 -19.97 8.04
C GLY A 140 -3.88 -19.58 8.30
N ILE A 141 -4.57 -20.41 9.08
CA ILE A 141 -6.03 -20.32 9.27
C ILE A 141 -6.36 -19.71 10.63
N TYR A 142 -7.33 -18.79 10.65
CA TYR A 142 -7.90 -18.23 11.87
C TYR A 142 -9.40 -18.54 11.98
N LYS A 143 -9.89 -18.65 13.21
CA LYS A 143 -11.30 -18.86 13.53
C LYS A 143 -11.78 -17.89 14.59
N SER A 144 -13.01 -17.42 14.43
CA SER A 144 -13.77 -16.71 15.46
C SER A 144 -15.14 -17.35 15.62
N THR A 145 -15.58 -17.53 16.87
CA THR A 145 -16.94 -18.00 17.22
C THR A 145 -17.81 -16.90 17.85
N ASN A 146 -17.34 -15.65 17.83
CA ASN A 146 -18.00 -14.51 18.46
C ASN A 146 -18.02 -13.26 17.56
N GLN A 147 -18.23 -13.46 16.26
CA GLN A 147 -18.36 -12.39 15.26
C GLN A 147 -17.11 -11.48 15.16
N GLY A 148 -15.92 -12.06 15.26
CA GLY A 148 -14.64 -11.38 15.05
C GLY A 148 -14.11 -10.62 16.26
N LYS A 149 -14.70 -10.81 17.45
CA LYS A 149 -14.21 -10.17 18.68
C LYS A 149 -12.91 -10.78 19.18
N THR A 150 -12.73 -12.10 19.01
CA THR A 150 -11.51 -12.82 19.37
C THR A 150 -11.19 -13.89 18.34
N TRP A 151 -9.90 -14.09 18.07
CA TRP A 151 -9.44 -15.04 17.06
C TRP A 151 -8.57 -16.13 17.64
N GLN A 152 -8.67 -17.32 17.05
CA GLN A 152 -7.81 -18.46 17.32
C GLN A 152 -7.10 -18.86 16.04
N ASN A 153 -5.77 -18.94 16.06
CA ASN A 153 -5.00 -19.55 14.98
C ASN A 153 -5.16 -21.08 15.04
N LEU A 154 -5.54 -21.69 13.92
CA LEU A 154 -5.79 -23.13 13.77
C LEU A 154 -4.61 -23.89 13.13
N GLY A 155 -3.45 -23.25 12.96
CA GLY A 155 -2.28 -23.85 12.32
C GLY A 155 -2.15 -23.51 10.83
N LEU A 156 -1.41 -24.35 10.10
CA LEU A 156 -1.00 -24.11 8.70
C LEU A 156 -0.16 -22.83 8.52
N LYS A 157 0.67 -22.48 9.50
CA LYS A 157 1.42 -21.21 9.55
C LYS A 157 2.43 -21.04 8.40
N ASP A 158 2.88 -22.14 7.82
CA ASP A 158 3.91 -22.19 6.77
C ASP A 158 3.31 -22.29 5.34
N THR A 159 1.99 -22.26 5.20
CA THR A 159 1.37 -22.27 3.86
C THR A 159 1.52 -20.93 3.14
N HIS A 160 1.81 -19.85 3.88
CA HIS A 160 1.89 -18.45 3.44
C HIS A 160 0.61 -17.91 2.78
N HIS A 161 0.10 -18.54 1.74
CA HIS A 161 -1.02 -18.03 0.95
C HIS A 161 -2.14 -19.07 0.88
N ILE A 162 -3.35 -18.67 1.27
CA ILE A 162 -4.54 -19.51 1.22
C ILE A 162 -5.37 -19.09 0.01
N GLY A 163 -5.63 -20.03 -0.90
CA GLY A 163 -6.41 -19.79 -2.12
C GLY A 163 -7.91 -19.84 -1.87
N ARG A 164 -8.38 -20.84 -1.10
CA ARG A 164 -9.80 -21.08 -0.85
C ARG A 164 -10.00 -21.89 0.45
N ILE A 165 -11.05 -21.59 1.19
CA ILE A 165 -11.57 -22.36 2.30
C ILE A 165 -12.95 -22.86 1.91
N VAL A 166 -13.18 -24.15 2.11
CA VAL A 166 -14.50 -24.74 1.98
C VAL A 166 -14.82 -25.48 3.25
N VAL A 167 -16.01 -25.22 3.81
CA VAL A 167 -16.50 -25.87 5.03
C VAL A 167 -17.72 -26.70 4.67
N ASN A 168 -17.85 -27.88 5.28
CA ASN A 168 -19.04 -28.69 5.11
C ASN A 168 -20.27 -27.92 5.69
N PRO A 169 -21.32 -27.64 4.90
CA PRO A 169 -22.45 -26.81 5.32
C PRO A 169 -23.28 -27.41 6.49
N GLU A 170 -23.11 -28.71 6.75
CA GLU A 170 -23.79 -29.43 7.83
C GLU A 170 -22.85 -29.76 9.00
N ASN A 171 -21.54 -29.51 8.87
CA ASN A 171 -20.55 -29.85 9.90
C ASN A 171 -19.29 -28.96 9.83
N ASN A 172 -19.25 -27.91 10.65
CA ASN A 172 -18.08 -27.01 10.75
C ASN A 172 -16.79 -27.65 11.29
N ASN A 173 -16.77 -28.94 11.61
CA ASN A 173 -15.54 -29.65 11.94
C ASN A 173 -14.82 -30.20 10.70
N GLU A 174 -15.54 -30.38 9.59
CA GLU A 174 -14.99 -30.84 8.32
C GLU A 174 -14.70 -29.63 7.41
N ILE A 175 -13.42 -29.37 7.18
CA ILE A 175 -12.93 -28.17 6.48
C ILE A 175 -11.83 -28.60 5.50
N TRP A 176 -11.86 -28.03 4.30
CA TRP A 176 -10.82 -28.15 3.28
C TRP A 176 -10.20 -26.78 3.03
N VAL A 177 -8.88 -26.77 2.86
CA VAL A 177 -8.09 -25.55 2.63
C VAL A 177 -7.20 -25.77 1.43
N ALA A 178 -7.32 -24.88 0.44
CA ALA A 178 -6.42 -24.78 -0.70
C ALA A 178 -5.21 -23.94 -0.27
N ALA A 179 -4.06 -24.57 -0.10
CA ALA A 179 -2.81 -23.88 0.22
C ALA A 179 -1.96 -23.72 -1.03
N VAL A 180 -1.68 -22.47 -1.37
CA VAL A 180 -0.85 -22.13 -2.52
C VAL A 180 0.62 -22.36 -2.20
N GLY A 181 1.04 -22.13 -0.95
CA GLY A 181 2.44 -22.21 -0.51
C GLY A 181 3.20 -20.90 -0.63
N HIS A 182 4.50 -20.96 -0.38
CA HIS A 182 5.40 -19.82 -0.47
C HIS A 182 5.33 -19.11 -1.83
N LEU A 183 5.57 -17.81 -1.85
CA LEU A 183 5.55 -17.07 -3.11
C LEU A 183 6.90 -17.22 -3.85
N TYR A 184 8.01 -17.03 -3.14
CA TYR A 184 9.33 -16.84 -3.75
C TYR A 184 10.28 -18.03 -3.63
N SER A 185 9.93 -19.01 -2.82
CA SER A 185 10.69 -20.24 -2.59
C SER A 185 9.85 -21.50 -2.77
N PRO A 186 10.43 -22.61 -3.23
CA PRO A 186 9.77 -23.91 -3.17
C PRO A 186 9.51 -24.32 -1.71
N ASN A 187 8.37 -24.94 -1.43
CA ASN A 187 8.06 -25.45 -0.10
C ASN A 187 7.13 -26.67 -0.16
N SER A 188 7.09 -27.46 0.92
CA SER A 188 6.24 -28.65 1.00
C SER A 188 4.79 -28.32 1.39
N GLU A 189 4.51 -27.15 1.95
CA GLU A 189 3.18 -26.77 2.46
C GLU A 189 2.27 -26.21 1.35
N ARG A 190 2.14 -27.01 0.28
CA ARG A 190 1.32 -26.78 -0.90
C ARG A 190 0.30 -27.88 -1.07
N GLY A 191 -0.88 -27.54 -1.60
CA GLY A 191 -1.93 -28.49 -1.94
C GLY A 191 -3.16 -28.39 -1.03
N VAL A 192 -3.95 -29.46 -0.95
CA VAL A 192 -5.19 -29.47 -0.16
C VAL A 192 -4.94 -30.04 1.22
N PHE A 193 -5.33 -29.28 2.25
CA PHE A 193 -5.35 -29.72 3.63
C PHE A 193 -6.79 -29.93 4.09
N LYS A 194 -7.02 -31.01 4.84
CA LYS A 194 -8.32 -31.37 5.41
C LYS A 194 -8.21 -31.51 6.92
N THR A 195 -9.24 -31.06 7.63
CA THR A 195 -9.50 -31.39 9.04
C THR A 195 -10.87 -32.05 9.16
N ASN A 196 -11.03 -32.91 10.18
CA ASN A 196 -12.33 -33.45 10.62
C ASN A 196 -12.67 -33.07 12.08
N ASP A 197 -11.83 -32.29 12.75
CA ASP A 197 -11.96 -31.92 14.17
C ASP A 197 -12.04 -30.40 14.43
N GLY A 198 -12.41 -29.64 13.38
CA GLY A 198 -12.54 -28.19 13.45
C GLY A 198 -11.22 -27.42 13.45
N GLY A 199 -10.15 -28.04 12.91
CA GLY A 199 -8.84 -27.42 12.70
C GLY A 199 -7.88 -27.61 13.86
N LYS A 200 -8.09 -28.62 14.72
CA LYS A 200 -7.10 -29.01 15.73
C LYS A 200 -5.98 -29.82 15.10
N THR A 201 -6.31 -30.64 14.10
CA THR A 201 -5.33 -31.40 13.31
C THR A 201 -5.61 -31.25 11.82
N TRP A 202 -4.54 -31.25 11.02
CA TRP A 202 -4.62 -31.10 9.56
C TRP A 202 -3.89 -32.25 8.87
N LYS A 203 -4.53 -32.80 7.83
CA LYS A 203 -3.96 -33.81 6.94
C LYS A 203 -3.84 -33.22 5.53
N LYS A 204 -2.64 -33.26 4.95
CA LYS A 204 -2.43 -32.96 3.53
C LYS A 204 -2.95 -34.14 2.69
N THR A 205 -3.93 -33.92 1.83
CA THR A 205 -4.60 -34.98 1.07
C THR A 205 -4.41 -34.89 -0.45
N LEU A 206 -4.03 -33.72 -0.97
CA LEU A 206 -3.63 -33.54 -2.37
C LEU A 206 -2.35 -32.70 -2.45
N SER A 207 -1.42 -33.11 -3.31
CA SER A 207 -0.21 -32.36 -3.65
C SER A 207 0.35 -32.89 -4.97
N ALA A 208 1.20 -32.12 -5.65
CA ALA A 208 1.92 -32.58 -6.85
C ALA A 208 3.44 -32.48 -6.68
N ASP A 209 3.95 -31.28 -6.40
CA ASP A 209 5.37 -30.99 -6.20
C ASP A 209 5.55 -29.74 -5.31
N GLN A 210 6.80 -29.26 -5.16
CA GLN A 210 7.14 -28.13 -4.29
C GLN A 210 6.83 -26.73 -4.87
N ASN A 211 6.35 -26.64 -6.12
CA ASN A 211 5.98 -25.40 -6.81
C ASN A 211 4.48 -25.37 -7.18
N SER A 212 3.75 -26.45 -6.93
CA SER A 212 2.35 -26.61 -7.30
C SER A 212 1.43 -26.53 -6.09
N GLY A 213 0.76 -25.40 -5.95
CA GLY A 213 -0.20 -25.12 -4.87
C GLY A 213 -1.64 -25.43 -5.24
N ALA A 214 -2.50 -25.68 -4.26
CA ALA A 214 -3.94 -25.65 -4.50
C ALA A 214 -4.44 -24.22 -4.44
N ILE A 215 -5.15 -23.77 -5.48
CA ILE A 215 -5.60 -22.37 -5.61
C ILE A 215 -7.11 -22.21 -5.45
N ASP A 216 -7.91 -23.20 -5.87
CA ASP A 216 -9.36 -23.15 -5.77
C ASP A 216 -9.95 -24.48 -5.28
N LEU A 217 -11.12 -24.40 -4.65
CA LEU A 217 -11.91 -25.52 -4.13
C LEU A 217 -13.40 -25.27 -4.36
N ALA A 218 -14.10 -26.31 -4.79
CA ALA A 218 -15.56 -26.30 -4.90
C ALA A 218 -16.15 -27.58 -4.31
N ILE A 219 -17.25 -27.45 -3.57
CA ILE A 219 -17.97 -28.60 -2.98
C ILE A 219 -19.33 -28.74 -3.64
N ASN A 220 -19.74 -29.98 -3.89
CA ASN A 220 -21.10 -30.27 -4.29
C ASN A 220 -22.05 -29.97 -3.11
N PRO A 221 -22.94 -28.96 -3.20
CA PRO A 221 -23.79 -28.55 -2.08
C PRO A 221 -24.86 -29.60 -1.73
N GLN A 222 -25.10 -30.57 -2.62
CA GLN A 222 -26.05 -31.67 -2.41
C GLN A 222 -25.36 -32.96 -1.90
N ASN A 223 -24.03 -33.07 -2.05
CA ASN A 223 -23.23 -34.20 -1.59
C ASN A 223 -21.82 -33.75 -1.17
N PRO A 224 -21.59 -33.40 0.11
CA PRO A 224 -20.30 -32.93 0.60
C PRO A 224 -19.11 -33.90 0.44
N LYS A 225 -19.34 -35.17 0.04
CA LYS A 225 -18.26 -36.11 -0.29
C LYS A 225 -17.64 -35.84 -1.66
N GLU A 226 -18.37 -35.15 -2.54
CA GLU A 226 -17.88 -34.73 -3.85
C GLU A 226 -17.25 -33.34 -3.73
N VAL A 227 -15.93 -33.31 -3.81
CA VAL A 227 -15.12 -32.09 -3.69
C VAL A 227 -14.20 -31.99 -4.90
N TYR A 228 -14.01 -30.78 -5.39
CA TYR A 228 -13.15 -30.47 -6.53
C TYR A 228 -12.06 -29.50 -6.07
N ALA A 229 -10.85 -29.68 -6.59
CA ALA A 229 -9.70 -28.84 -6.30
C ALA A 229 -8.95 -28.52 -7.58
N THR A 230 -8.32 -27.35 -7.63
CA THR A 230 -7.38 -27.02 -8.70
C THR A 230 -5.97 -26.88 -8.13
N LEU A 231 -5.01 -27.53 -8.79
CA LEU A 231 -3.59 -27.27 -8.57
C LEU A 231 -3.07 -26.30 -9.62
N TRP A 232 -2.14 -25.45 -9.23
CA TRP A 232 -1.50 -24.44 -10.07
C TRP A 232 0.01 -24.44 -9.83
N TYR A 233 0.77 -24.72 -10.88
CA TYR A 233 2.23 -24.58 -10.90
C TYR A 233 2.63 -23.11 -11.02
N LYS A 234 3.53 -22.66 -10.15
CA LYS A 234 4.16 -21.34 -10.31
C LYS A 234 5.56 -21.26 -9.70
N GLU A 235 6.37 -20.36 -10.24
CA GLU A 235 7.63 -19.94 -9.65
C GLU A 235 7.75 -18.42 -9.71
N ARG A 236 8.05 -17.77 -8.58
CA ARG A 236 8.32 -16.33 -8.53
C ARG A 236 9.74 -16.08 -8.04
N LYS A 237 10.46 -15.24 -8.76
CA LYS A 237 11.69 -14.56 -8.33
C LYS A 237 11.52 -13.06 -8.51
N ALA A 238 12.44 -12.27 -7.98
CA ALA A 238 12.39 -10.81 -8.14
C ALA A 238 12.41 -10.39 -9.62
N TRP A 239 13.12 -11.16 -10.46
CA TRP A 239 13.32 -10.90 -11.89
C TRP A 239 12.56 -11.85 -12.84
N LYS A 240 11.83 -12.85 -12.32
CA LYS A 240 11.17 -13.86 -13.16
C LYS A 240 9.84 -14.31 -12.58
N PHE A 241 8.85 -14.54 -13.43
CA PHE A 241 7.63 -15.25 -13.07
C PHE A 241 7.32 -16.37 -14.07
N VAL A 242 7.01 -17.56 -13.55
CA VAL A 242 6.46 -18.68 -14.31
C VAL A 242 5.09 -18.96 -13.73
N GLU A 243 4.06 -18.89 -14.56
CA GLU A 243 2.65 -18.90 -14.13
C GLU A 243 1.85 -20.08 -14.69
N SER A 244 2.51 -21.06 -15.30
CA SER A 244 1.91 -22.28 -15.82
C SER A 244 2.85 -23.49 -15.68
N GLY A 245 2.27 -24.69 -15.71
CA GLY A 245 3.05 -25.94 -15.68
C GLY A 245 2.18 -27.20 -15.71
N ALA A 246 2.79 -28.32 -16.08
CA ALA A 246 2.07 -29.58 -16.37
C ALA A 246 1.41 -30.24 -15.14
N SER A 247 1.85 -29.88 -13.93
CA SER A 247 1.24 -30.31 -12.68
C SER A 247 -0.07 -29.58 -12.37
N SER A 248 -0.34 -28.45 -13.05
CA SER A 248 -1.64 -27.77 -12.97
C SER A 248 -2.78 -28.69 -13.45
N GLY A 249 -3.98 -28.48 -12.91
CA GLY A 249 -5.18 -29.19 -13.34
C GLY A 249 -6.28 -29.29 -12.30
N ILE A 250 -7.38 -29.92 -12.71
CA ILE A 250 -8.59 -30.12 -11.94
C ILE A 250 -8.60 -31.55 -11.38
N PHE A 251 -8.86 -31.66 -10.09
CA PHE A 251 -8.94 -32.91 -9.34
C PHE A 251 -10.31 -33.06 -8.71
N LYS A 252 -10.81 -34.29 -8.67
CA LYS A 252 -12.09 -34.65 -8.04
C LYS A 252 -11.86 -35.70 -6.96
N SER A 253 -12.53 -35.52 -5.84
CA SER A 253 -12.72 -36.50 -4.79
C SER A 253 -14.18 -36.97 -4.77
N ASN A 254 -14.41 -38.24 -4.44
CA ASN A 254 -15.75 -38.78 -4.13
C ASN A 254 -15.88 -39.28 -2.68
N ASP A 255 -14.86 -39.10 -1.84
CA ASP A 255 -14.78 -39.60 -0.47
C ASP A 255 -14.54 -38.50 0.57
N GLY A 256 -14.91 -37.26 0.24
CA GLY A 256 -14.73 -36.09 1.12
C GLY A 256 -13.30 -35.60 1.18
N GLY A 257 -12.51 -35.77 0.13
CA GLY A 257 -11.16 -35.24 -0.03
C GLY A 257 -10.10 -36.10 0.65
N GLU A 258 -10.37 -37.38 0.89
CA GLU A 258 -9.38 -38.34 1.39
C GLU A 258 -8.51 -38.86 0.25
N SER A 259 -9.08 -39.01 -0.95
CA SER A 259 -8.37 -39.36 -2.18
C SER A 259 -8.84 -38.53 -3.38
N TRP A 260 -7.95 -38.34 -4.36
CA TRP A 260 -8.17 -37.43 -5.49
C TRP A 260 -7.80 -38.07 -6.83
N GLN A 261 -8.63 -37.81 -7.84
CA GLN A 261 -8.40 -38.20 -9.23
C GLN A 261 -8.26 -36.94 -10.10
N LYS A 262 -7.19 -36.85 -10.91
CA LYS A 262 -7.07 -35.80 -11.93
C LYS A 262 -8.12 -36.03 -13.02
N ILE A 263 -8.97 -35.04 -13.28
CA ILE A 263 -10.07 -35.11 -14.25
C ILE A 263 -9.91 -34.14 -15.43
N SER A 264 -8.93 -33.24 -15.37
CA SER A 264 -8.50 -32.44 -16.52
C SER A 264 -7.37 -33.17 -17.26
N THR A 265 -7.74 -34.01 -18.21
CA THR A 265 -6.80 -34.74 -19.07
C THR A 265 -7.07 -34.38 -20.53
N LYS A 266 -6.12 -34.69 -21.41
CA LYS A 266 -6.33 -34.52 -22.85
C LYS A 266 -7.59 -35.25 -23.35
N ASP A 267 -7.84 -36.46 -22.83
CA ASP A 267 -8.99 -37.27 -23.21
C ASP A 267 -10.32 -36.75 -22.64
N SER A 268 -10.28 -35.97 -21.56
CA SER A 268 -11.48 -35.32 -21.03
C SER A 268 -11.84 -34.04 -21.78
N GLY A 269 -11.05 -33.60 -22.77
CA GLY A 269 -11.31 -32.39 -23.56
C GLY A 269 -10.87 -31.08 -22.91
N PHE A 270 -10.05 -31.17 -21.85
CA PHE A 270 -9.45 -30.02 -21.16
C PHE A 270 -7.94 -29.90 -21.47
N PRO A 271 -7.35 -28.69 -21.51
CA PRO A 271 -5.90 -28.54 -21.69
C PRO A 271 -5.11 -29.20 -20.55
N ALA A 272 -4.01 -29.88 -20.89
CA ALA A 272 -3.26 -30.71 -19.94
C ALA A 272 -1.76 -30.77 -20.28
N ASP A 273 -1.15 -29.60 -20.54
CA ASP A 273 0.26 -29.43 -20.91
C ASP A 273 0.95 -28.35 -20.05
N GLU A 274 2.21 -28.00 -20.36
CA GLU A 274 2.98 -27.00 -19.58
C GLU A 274 2.42 -25.57 -19.60
N ASN A 275 1.45 -25.26 -20.47
CA ASN A 275 0.89 -23.93 -20.61
C ASN A 275 -0.37 -23.71 -19.73
N VAL A 276 -0.79 -24.73 -18.98
CA VAL A 276 -1.94 -24.62 -18.07
C VAL A 276 -1.55 -23.81 -16.83
N GLY A 277 -2.10 -22.60 -16.74
CA GLY A 277 -1.96 -21.70 -15.60
C GLY A 277 -3.02 -21.90 -14.52
N ARG A 278 -3.42 -20.79 -13.87
CA ARG A 278 -4.44 -20.79 -12.82
C ARG A 278 -5.80 -21.25 -13.37
N ILE A 279 -6.51 -22.05 -12.58
CA ILE A 279 -7.86 -22.52 -12.91
C ILE A 279 -8.82 -22.15 -11.78
N GLY A 280 -9.92 -21.49 -12.13
CA GLY A 280 -11.06 -21.23 -11.24
C GLY A 280 -12.24 -22.15 -11.56
N LEU A 281 -13.04 -22.52 -10.55
CA LEU A 281 -14.18 -23.44 -10.66
C LEU A 281 -15.47 -22.83 -10.14
N SER A 282 -16.59 -23.21 -10.76
CA SER A 282 -17.92 -22.91 -10.23
C SER A 282 -18.89 -24.06 -10.49
N ILE A 283 -19.61 -24.49 -9.45
CA ILE A 283 -20.59 -25.58 -9.53
C ILE A 283 -21.99 -24.98 -9.51
N PHE A 284 -22.85 -25.40 -10.43
CA PHE A 284 -24.24 -24.97 -10.41
C PHE A 284 -25.02 -25.68 -9.28
N PRO A 285 -25.54 -24.97 -8.27
CA PRO A 285 -26.01 -25.60 -7.03
C PRO A 285 -27.26 -26.47 -7.20
N LYS A 286 -28.11 -26.20 -8.20
CA LYS A 286 -29.34 -27.00 -8.44
C LYS A 286 -29.09 -28.28 -9.23
N ASN A 287 -28.02 -28.34 -10.04
CA ASN A 287 -27.57 -29.54 -10.72
C ASN A 287 -26.04 -29.61 -10.70
N PRO A 288 -25.44 -30.23 -9.66
CA PRO A 288 -24.00 -30.28 -9.45
C PRO A 288 -23.20 -31.05 -10.51
N ASN A 289 -23.85 -31.69 -11.51
CA ASN A 289 -23.16 -32.22 -12.68
C ASN A 289 -22.64 -31.11 -13.61
N ILE A 290 -23.26 -29.92 -13.53
CA ILE A 290 -22.88 -28.74 -14.30
C ILE A 290 -21.77 -28.00 -13.55
N ILE A 291 -20.58 -27.99 -14.15
CA ILE A 291 -19.40 -27.34 -13.59
C ILE A 291 -18.78 -26.48 -14.68
N TYR A 292 -18.49 -25.23 -14.34
CA TYR A 292 -17.69 -24.34 -15.16
C TYR A 292 -16.26 -24.28 -14.64
N ALA A 293 -15.33 -24.17 -15.57
CA ALA A 293 -13.93 -23.88 -15.28
C ALA A 293 -13.47 -22.74 -16.18
N ILE A 294 -12.69 -21.82 -15.63
CA ILE A 294 -11.92 -20.84 -16.40
C ILE A 294 -10.44 -21.16 -16.23
N VAL A 295 -9.69 -21.17 -17.33
CA VAL A 295 -8.25 -21.44 -17.33
C VAL A 295 -7.51 -20.25 -17.91
N ASP A 296 -6.40 -19.89 -17.25
CA ASP A 296 -5.36 -19.05 -17.80
C ASP A 296 -4.44 -19.90 -18.69
N ASN A 297 -4.61 -19.84 -20.01
CA ASN A 297 -3.84 -20.61 -20.97
C ASN A 297 -2.67 -19.79 -21.53
N GLN A 298 -1.46 -20.08 -21.02
CA GLN A 298 -0.23 -19.36 -21.33
C GLN A 298 0.40 -19.74 -22.67
N LYS A 299 -0.29 -20.55 -23.48
CA LYS A 299 0.21 -20.98 -24.78
C LYS A 299 0.26 -19.77 -25.72
N THR A 300 1.44 -19.49 -26.27
CA THR A 300 1.62 -18.44 -27.26
C THR A 300 0.85 -18.76 -28.53
N ARG A 301 0.09 -17.79 -29.03
CA ARG A 301 -0.52 -17.84 -30.35
C ARG A 301 0.52 -17.48 -31.41
N PRO A 302 0.45 -18.08 -32.61
CA PRO A 302 1.17 -17.52 -33.75
C PRO A 302 0.74 -16.06 -33.92
N ALA A 303 1.70 -15.15 -34.13
CA ALA A 303 1.40 -13.74 -34.36
C ALA A 303 0.26 -13.64 -35.38
N SER A 304 -0.86 -13.04 -34.97
CA SER A 304 -1.98 -12.90 -35.87
C SER A 304 -1.54 -12.05 -37.08
N ASN A 305 -1.72 -12.57 -38.29
CA ASN A 305 -1.62 -11.77 -39.53
C ASN A 305 -2.65 -10.61 -39.54
N ALA A 306 -3.44 -10.44 -38.48
CA ALA A 306 -4.41 -9.36 -38.29
C ALA A 306 -3.76 -8.03 -37.86
N LYS A 307 -2.52 -8.03 -37.33
CA LYS A 307 -1.68 -6.82 -37.24
C LYS A 307 -0.78 -6.60 -38.46
N GLU A 308 -0.93 -7.42 -39.51
CA GLU A 308 -0.57 -7.02 -40.89
C GLU A 308 -1.72 -6.22 -41.54
N GLU A 309 -2.47 -5.43 -40.78
CA GLU A 309 -3.10 -4.26 -41.40
C GLU A 309 -1.95 -3.44 -41.99
N LYS A 310 -1.89 -3.47 -43.33
CA LYS A 310 -0.99 -2.72 -44.19
C LYS A 310 -0.67 -1.36 -43.59
N SER A 311 0.43 -1.29 -42.85
CA SER A 311 1.13 -0.05 -42.65
C SER A 311 1.55 0.41 -44.04
N GLU A 312 0.81 1.39 -44.58
CA GLU A 312 1.21 2.11 -45.81
C GLU A 312 2.53 2.88 -45.60
N LYS A 313 3.01 2.97 -44.36
CA LYS A 313 4.31 3.56 -44.05
C LYS A 313 5.42 2.71 -44.64
N SER A 314 6.35 3.37 -45.31
CA SER A 314 7.55 2.76 -45.89
C SER A 314 8.44 2.09 -44.83
N LEU A 315 8.42 2.58 -43.58
CA LEU A 315 9.12 2.00 -42.43
C LEU A 315 8.27 2.12 -41.14
N ASP A 316 8.18 1.04 -40.37
CA ASP A 316 7.48 0.95 -39.08
C ASP A 316 8.25 0.02 -38.10
N LYS A 317 7.80 -0.12 -36.84
CA LYS A 317 8.48 -0.96 -35.83
C LYS A 317 8.65 -2.42 -36.28
N ALA A 318 7.64 -3.03 -36.91
CA ALA A 318 7.69 -4.42 -37.32
C ALA A 318 8.70 -4.65 -38.47
N LYS A 319 8.78 -3.71 -39.40
CA LYS A 319 9.80 -3.70 -40.47
C LYS A 319 11.19 -3.42 -39.89
N MET A 320 11.32 -2.46 -38.98
CA MET A 320 12.59 -2.13 -38.31
C MET A 320 13.17 -3.29 -37.52
N GLN A 321 12.33 -4.16 -36.95
CA GLN A 321 12.78 -5.36 -36.26
C GLN A 321 13.48 -6.37 -37.19
N LYS A 322 13.10 -6.39 -38.47
CA LYS A 322 13.53 -7.41 -39.45
C LYS A 322 14.48 -6.88 -40.52
N ILE A 323 14.56 -5.56 -40.70
CA ILE A 323 15.35 -4.94 -41.76
C ILE A 323 16.85 -5.17 -41.52
N THR A 324 17.56 -5.49 -42.60
CA THR A 324 19.01 -5.62 -42.59
C THR A 324 19.69 -4.25 -42.62
N GLU A 325 20.98 -4.21 -42.28
CA GLU A 325 21.75 -2.98 -42.37
C GLU A 325 21.84 -2.43 -43.80
N GLU A 326 22.01 -3.32 -44.78
CA GLU A 326 22.04 -2.96 -46.20
C GLU A 326 20.72 -2.33 -46.66
N GLU A 327 19.60 -2.93 -46.29
CA GLU A 327 18.26 -2.41 -46.59
C GLU A 327 18.01 -1.06 -45.91
N PHE A 328 18.39 -0.90 -44.63
CA PHE A 328 18.23 0.35 -43.91
C PHE A 328 19.08 1.48 -44.53
N LEU A 329 20.33 1.19 -44.91
CA LEU A 329 21.21 2.14 -45.57
C LEU A 329 20.68 2.57 -46.96
N ALA A 330 19.88 1.72 -47.61
CA ALA A 330 19.28 1.97 -48.93
C ALA A 330 17.98 2.79 -48.88
N LEU A 331 17.33 2.93 -47.71
CA LEU A 331 16.14 3.78 -47.55
C LEU A 331 16.49 5.25 -47.84
N ASP A 332 15.55 6.03 -48.38
CA ASP A 332 15.75 7.47 -48.52
C ASP A 332 15.67 8.19 -47.16
N ASP A 333 16.27 9.38 -47.07
CA ASP A 333 16.36 10.11 -45.80
C ASP A 333 15.01 10.56 -45.27
N LYS A 334 14.02 10.77 -46.16
CA LYS A 334 12.67 11.17 -45.76
C LYS A 334 11.98 10.01 -45.04
N THR A 335 12.03 8.79 -45.58
CA THR A 335 11.48 7.60 -44.91
C THR A 335 12.09 7.38 -43.52
N VAL A 336 13.42 7.48 -43.39
CA VAL A 336 14.08 7.30 -42.10
C VAL A 336 13.68 8.39 -41.12
N ASN A 337 13.69 9.67 -41.52
CA ASN A 337 13.30 10.77 -40.64
C ASN A 337 11.81 10.70 -40.24
N GLU A 338 10.90 10.32 -41.16
CA GLU A 338 9.48 10.10 -40.84
C GLU A 338 9.28 9.00 -39.79
N TYR A 339 10.10 7.93 -39.83
CA TYR A 339 10.11 6.91 -38.79
C TYR A 339 10.63 7.47 -37.46
N LEU A 340 11.77 8.19 -37.48
CA LEU A 340 12.36 8.79 -36.28
C LEU A 340 11.37 9.75 -35.59
N ASP A 341 10.70 10.61 -36.37
CA ASP A 341 9.68 11.53 -35.86
C ASP A 341 8.46 10.78 -35.32
N GLY A 342 8.00 9.76 -36.05
CA GLY A 342 6.85 8.93 -35.66
C GLY A 342 7.07 8.18 -34.35
N GLU A 343 8.30 7.71 -34.13
CA GLU A 343 8.73 7.01 -32.91
C GLU A 343 9.33 7.94 -31.86
N ARG A 344 9.29 9.27 -32.09
CA ARG A 344 9.73 10.33 -31.17
C ARG A 344 11.20 10.26 -30.76
N PHE A 345 12.08 9.95 -31.70
CA PHE A 345 13.52 10.09 -31.47
C PHE A 345 13.89 11.57 -31.20
N PRO A 346 14.88 11.85 -30.34
CA PRO A 346 15.41 13.20 -30.19
C PRO A 346 15.88 13.80 -31.52
N GLU A 347 15.64 15.10 -31.74
CA GLU A 347 16.00 15.83 -32.98
C GLU A 347 17.49 15.73 -33.36
N ARG A 348 18.35 15.37 -32.41
CA ARG A 348 19.77 15.11 -32.68
C ARG A 348 20.00 13.86 -33.53
N TYR A 349 19.06 12.94 -33.65
CA TYR A 349 19.16 11.78 -34.53
C TYR A 349 18.52 12.09 -35.88
N THR A 350 19.30 11.94 -36.93
CA THR A 350 18.86 12.17 -38.31
C THR A 350 19.27 10.98 -39.16
N SER A 351 18.58 10.76 -40.27
CA SER A 351 19.00 9.74 -41.25
C SER A 351 20.50 9.82 -41.57
N GLU A 352 21.03 11.03 -41.78
CA GLU A 352 22.44 11.24 -42.12
C GLU A 352 23.38 10.70 -41.04
N ASN A 353 23.16 11.04 -39.77
CA ASN A 353 24.08 10.67 -38.71
C ASN A 353 23.91 9.21 -38.25
N LEU A 354 22.71 8.64 -38.34
CA LEU A 354 22.48 7.22 -38.07
C LEU A 354 23.14 6.37 -39.15
N LYS A 355 22.93 6.70 -40.43
CA LYS A 355 23.59 6.00 -41.54
C LYS A 355 25.10 6.16 -41.48
N LYS A 356 25.62 7.33 -41.08
CA LYS A 356 27.05 7.51 -40.83
C LYS A 356 27.55 6.61 -39.70
N SER A 357 26.82 6.54 -38.59
CA SER A 357 27.21 5.72 -37.44
C SER A 357 27.16 4.22 -37.72
N LEU A 358 26.19 3.77 -38.53
CA LEU A 358 26.13 2.40 -39.06
C LEU A 358 27.37 2.08 -39.91
N ARG A 359 27.69 2.93 -40.91
CA ARG A 359 28.88 2.75 -41.75
C ARG A 359 30.20 2.76 -40.97
N GLU A 360 30.24 3.48 -39.84
CA GLU A 360 31.39 3.53 -38.93
C GLU A 360 31.40 2.37 -37.90
N ASN A 361 30.44 1.44 -37.97
CA ASN A 361 30.22 0.34 -37.01
C ASN A 361 30.10 0.79 -35.55
N LYS A 362 29.57 2.00 -35.31
CA LYS A 362 29.34 2.54 -33.95
C LYS A 362 28.03 2.07 -33.34
N ILE A 363 27.05 1.77 -34.19
CA ILE A 363 25.71 1.28 -33.84
C ILE A 363 25.32 0.22 -34.86
N THR A 364 24.28 -0.55 -34.55
CA THR A 364 23.60 -1.47 -35.47
C THR A 364 22.16 -1.02 -35.71
N VAL A 365 21.50 -1.55 -36.74
CA VAL A 365 20.07 -1.27 -36.96
C VAL A 365 19.22 -1.77 -35.78
N LYS A 366 19.64 -2.87 -35.16
CA LYS A 366 19.02 -3.39 -33.94
C LYS A 366 19.11 -2.38 -32.79
N ASP A 367 20.20 -1.61 -32.70
CA ASP A 367 20.32 -0.56 -31.68
C ASP A 367 19.35 0.60 -31.92
N ILE A 368 19.07 0.94 -33.18
CA ILE A 368 18.05 1.92 -33.55
C ILE A 368 16.67 1.39 -33.16
N PHE A 369 16.34 0.14 -33.49
CA PHE A 369 15.08 -0.49 -33.09
C PHE A 369 14.92 -0.54 -31.55
N ASN A 370 15.97 -0.96 -30.83
CA ASN A 370 15.99 -1.04 -29.37
C ASN A 370 16.00 0.34 -28.68
N TYR A 371 16.11 1.44 -29.41
CA TYR A 371 16.09 2.78 -28.80
C TYR A 371 14.70 3.11 -28.24
N THR A 372 13.65 2.79 -29.00
CA THR A 372 12.23 3.04 -28.67
C THR A 372 11.44 1.78 -28.30
N HIS A 373 12.09 0.61 -28.34
CA HIS A 373 11.56 -0.67 -27.89
C HIS A 373 12.20 -1.04 -26.55
N ASN A 374 11.40 -1.17 -25.50
CA ASN A 374 11.89 -1.58 -24.17
C ASN A 374 11.33 -2.96 -23.78
N GLY A 375 11.87 -3.56 -22.71
CA GLY A 375 11.40 -4.87 -22.23
C GLY A 375 9.95 -4.88 -21.72
N ASN A 376 9.33 -3.71 -21.45
CA ASN A 376 7.91 -3.64 -21.10
C ASN A 376 7.04 -3.83 -22.34
N ASP A 377 7.48 -3.41 -23.53
CA ASP A 377 6.74 -3.60 -24.77
C ASP A 377 6.52 -5.10 -25.05
N ASP A 378 7.49 -5.96 -24.72
CA ASP A 378 7.36 -7.40 -24.89
C ASP A 378 6.31 -8.00 -23.92
N LEU A 379 6.10 -7.43 -22.73
CA LEU A 379 5.10 -7.92 -21.76
C LEU A 379 3.65 -7.71 -22.21
N PHE A 380 3.38 -6.64 -22.96
CA PHE A 380 2.03 -6.32 -23.44
C PHE A 380 1.75 -6.84 -24.85
N ASN A 381 2.79 -7.25 -25.59
CA ASN A 381 2.68 -7.63 -27.00
C ASN A 381 2.72 -9.14 -27.28
N ILE A 382 2.93 -9.99 -26.26
CA ILE A 382 2.81 -11.44 -26.41
C ILE A 382 1.33 -11.82 -26.49
N GLU A 383 0.90 -12.32 -27.65
CA GLU A 383 -0.44 -12.89 -27.82
C GLU A 383 -0.45 -14.33 -27.29
N ILE A 384 -1.06 -14.57 -26.13
CA ILE A 384 -1.37 -15.92 -25.62
C ILE A 384 -2.83 -16.30 -25.89
N GLU A 385 -3.18 -17.58 -25.79
CA GLU A 385 -4.58 -18.03 -25.83
C GLU A 385 -5.41 -17.35 -24.73
N GLY A 386 -4.82 -17.17 -23.54
CA GLY A 386 -5.40 -16.39 -22.44
C GLY A 386 -6.58 -17.09 -21.79
N ALA A 387 -7.63 -16.35 -21.48
CA ALA A 387 -8.81 -16.89 -20.82
C ALA A 387 -9.61 -17.84 -21.72
N GLU A 388 -9.79 -19.07 -21.27
CA GLU A 388 -10.71 -20.03 -21.88
C GLU A 388 -11.72 -20.55 -20.87
N VAL A 389 -12.99 -20.62 -21.28
CA VAL A 389 -14.08 -21.10 -20.43
C VAL A 389 -14.50 -22.49 -20.89
N TYR A 390 -14.59 -23.40 -19.94
CA TYR A 390 -14.99 -24.78 -20.16
C TYR A 390 -16.21 -25.14 -19.31
N ARG A 391 -17.03 -26.05 -19.84
CA ARG A 391 -18.19 -26.60 -19.14
C ARG A 391 -18.19 -28.12 -19.19
N SER A 392 -18.44 -28.72 -18.04
CA SER A 392 -18.83 -30.12 -17.87
C SER A 392 -20.33 -30.18 -17.57
N ASP A 393 -21.04 -31.17 -18.12
CA ASP A 393 -22.41 -31.52 -17.72
C ASP A 393 -22.50 -32.93 -17.07
N ASP A 394 -21.36 -33.56 -16.80
CA ASP A 394 -21.25 -34.94 -16.29
C ASP A 394 -20.33 -35.06 -15.06
N ALA A 395 -20.28 -33.99 -14.26
CA ALA A 395 -19.49 -33.88 -13.04
C ALA A 395 -17.97 -34.07 -13.24
N GLY A 396 -17.45 -33.56 -14.37
CA GLY A 396 -16.04 -33.44 -14.69
C GLY A 396 -15.45 -34.61 -15.49
N LYS A 397 -16.28 -35.54 -15.99
CA LYS A 397 -15.79 -36.66 -16.82
C LYS A 397 -15.40 -36.17 -18.22
N SER A 398 -16.13 -35.20 -18.75
CA SER A 398 -15.81 -34.52 -20.01
C SER A 398 -16.02 -33.01 -19.92
N TRP A 399 -15.19 -32.28 -20.64
CA TRP A 399 -15.16 -30.82 -20.72
C TRP A 399 -15.25 -30.38 -22.16
N ARG A 400 -15.99 -29.30 -22.40
CA ARG A 400 -15.99 -28.60 -23.68
C ARG A 400 -15.64 -27.14 -23.47
N LYS A 401 -14.79 -26.57 -24.32
CA LYS A 401 -14.62 -25.11 -24.42
C LYS A 401 -15.95 -24.50 -24.87
N THR A 402 -16.41 -23.47 -24.18
CA THR A 402 -17.71 -22.84 -24.47
C THR A 402 -17.55 -21.56 -25.27
N ASN A 403 -16.53 -20.75 -25.00
CA ASN A 403 -16.37 -19.45 -25.66
C ASN A 403 -16.02 -19.63 -27.15
N GLU A 404 -16.86 -19.07 -28.03
CA GLU A 404 -16.71 -19.19 -29.49
C GLU A 404 -15.65 -18.22 -30.03
N LYS A 405 -15.48 -17.08 -29.35
CA LYS A 405 -14.45 -16.08 -29.65
C LYS A 405 -13.38 -16.10 -28.56
N ASN A 406 -12.16 -15.73 -28.94
CA ASN A 406 -11.10 -15.45 -27.98
C ASN A 406 -11.53 -14.29 -27.06
N LEU A 407 -11.19 -14.41 -25.78
CA LEU A 407 -11.47 -13.39 -24.78
C LEU A 407 -10.34 -12.37 -24.71
N ASP A 408 -9.97 -11.85 -25.88
CA ASP A 408 -8.88 -10.89 -26.02
C ASP A 408 -9.15 -9.63 -25.18
N GLY A 409 -8.10 -9.13 -24.53
CA GLY A 409 -8.18 -7.98 -23.63
C GLY A 409 -8.62 -8.28 -22.20
N LEU A 410 -9.04 -9.52 -21.86
CA LEU A 410 -9.46 -9.86 -20.50
C LEU A 410 -8.29 -10.05 -19.52
N TYR A 411 -7.33 -10.92 -19.88
CA TYR A 411 -6.19 -11.29 -19.03
C TYR A 411 -4.86 -10.68 -19.47
N TYR A 412 -4.69 -10.38 -20.76
CA TYR A 412 -3.34 -10.24 -21.34
C TYR A 412 -2.49 -11.45 -20.92
N THR A 413 -1.37 -11.27 -20.21
CA THR A 413 -0.58 -12.35 -19.59
C THR A 413 -0.87 -12.56 -18.09
N TYR A 414 -1.85 -11.84 -17.51
CA TYR A 414 -2.12 -11.76 -16.07
C TYR A 414 -3.27 -12.66 -15.60
N GLY A 415 -3.59 -13.75 -16.31
CA GLY A 415 -4.72 -14.61 -15.94
C GLY A 415 -4.58 -15.27 -14.56
N TYR A 416 -3.35 -15.40 -14.07
CA TYR A 416 -3.05 -15.80 -12.69
C TYR A 416 -3.70 -14.89 -11.62
N TYR A 417 -4.02 -13.65 -11.96
CA TYR A 417 -4.64 -12.68 -11.07
C TYR A 417 -6.17 -12.81 -11.07
N PHE A 418 -6.75 -13.13 -12.22
CA PHE A 418 -8.19 -13.03 -12.49
C PHE A 418 -8.90 -14.37 -12.77
N GLY A 419 -8.19 -15.50 -12.69
CA GLY A 419 -8.67 -16.85 -12.95
C GLY A 419 -9.79 -17.33 -12.02
N GLN A 420 -10.96 -16.69 -12.11
CA GLN A 420 -12.14 -16.89 -11.28
C GLN A 420 -13.41 -16.81 -12.15
N ILE A 421 -14.38 -17.67 -11.84
CA ILE A 421 -15.65 -17.80 -12.56
C ILE A 421 -16.77 -18.10 -11.56
N TRP A 422 -17.94 -17.50 -11.77
CA TRP A 422 -19.12 -17.73 -10.94
C TRP A 422 -20.32 -18.04 -11.82
N VAL A 423 -20.96 -19.19 -11.57
CA VAL A 423 -22.25 -19.54 -12.18
C VAL A 423 -23.39 -19.02 -11.31
N SER A 424 -24.45 -18.52 -11.94
CA SER A 424 -25.64 -18.07 -11.23
C SER A 424 -26.26 -19.23 -10.42
N PRO A 425 -26.73 -18.96 -9.19
CA PRO A 425 -27.41 -19.97 -8.38
C PRO A 425 -28.80 -20.36 -8.94
N THR A 426 -29.35 -19.55 -9.85
CA THR A 426 -30.70 -19.74 -10.39
C THR A 426 -30.74 -20.07 -11.88
N ASN A 427 -29.70 -19.73 -12.65
CA ASN A 427 -29.60 -19.94 -14.08
C ASN A 427 -28.26 -20.61 -14.46
N PRO A 428 -28.24 -21.87 -14.94
CA PRO A 428 -26.99 -22.56 -15.28
C PRO A 428 -26.27 -21.99 -16.51
N ASP A 429 -26.94 -21.15 -17.31
CA ASP A 429 -26.37 -20.52 -18.50
C ASP A 429 -25.84 -19.10 -18.22
N LYS A 430 -26.06 -18.57 -17.02
CA LYS A 430 -25.53 -17.28 -16.61
C LYS A 430 -24.22 -17.47 -15.84
N VAL A 431 -23.14 -16.90 -16.37
CA VAL A 431 -21.81 -16.93 -15.74
C VAL A 431 -21.15 -15.55 -15.76
N ILE A 432 -20.47 -15.20 -14.68
CA ILE A 432 -19.61 -14.02 -14.58
C ILE A 432 -18.15 -14.48 -14.50
N ILE A 433 -17.26 -13.80 -15.21
CA ILE A 433 -15.82 -14.02 -15.15
C ILE A 433 -15.09 -12.71 -14.83
N ALA A 434 -14.04 -12.84 -14.02
CA ALA A 434 -13.16 -11.75 -13.60
C ALA A 434 -12.14 -11.38 -14.68
N GLY A 435 -11.59 -10.16 -14.62
CA GLY A 435 -10.55 -9.67 -15.52
C GLY A 435 -10.58 -8.15 -15.67
N VAL A 436 -10.07 -7.63 -16.79
CA VAL A 436 -10.08 -6.20 -17.14
C VAL A 436 -10.67 -6.05 -18.55
N PRO A 437 -12.01 -6.20 -18.74
CA PRO A 437 -13.09 -5.84 -17.80
C PRO A 437 -13.77 -7.04 -17.10
N ILE A 438 -14.80 -6.79 -16.26
CA ILE A 438 -15.73 -7.85 -15.82
C ILE A 438 -16.65 -8.25 -16.98
N LEU A 439 -16.82 -9.55 -17.19
CA LEU A 439 -17.64 -10.06 -18.28
C LEU A 439 -18.76 -10.97 -17.77
N VAL A 440 -19.93 -10.86 -18.40
CA VAL A 440 -21.08 -11.76 -18.17
C VAL A 440 -21.46 -12.49 -19.45
N SER A 441 -21.86 -13.75 -19.31
CA SER A 441 -22.53 -14.54 -20.33
C SER A 441 -23.90 -14.96 -19.83
N GLU A 442 -24.88 -15.00 -20.73
CA GLU A 442 -26.25 -15.45 -20.47
C GLU A 442 -26.62 -16.68 -21.33
N ASN A 443 -25.62 -17.30 -21.97
CA ASN A 443 -25.81 -18.42 -22.91
C ASN A 443 -24.79 -19.56 -22.69
N GLY A 444 -24.39 -19.76 -21.44
CA GLY A 444 -23.53 -20.84 -20.99
C GLY A 444 -22.07 -20.66 -21.38
N GLY A 445 -21.61 -19.40 -21.45
CA GLY A 445 -20.22 -19.04 -21.76
C GLY A 445 -19.89 -19.05 -23.25
N LYS A 446 -20.88 -19.02 -24.16
CA LYS A 446 -20.63 -18.95 -25.61
C LYS A 446 -20.17 -17.59 -26.07
N SER A 447 -20.85 -16.56 -25.57
CA SER A 447 -20.52 -15.15 -25.81
C SER A 447 -20.56 -14.36 -24.51
N PHE A 448 -19.73 -13.32 -24.44
CA PHE A 448 -19.60 -12.46 -23.27
C PHE A 448 -19.81 -10.99 -23.64
N LYS A 449 -20.29 -10.21 -22.68
CA LYS A 449 -20.35 -8.75 -22.75
C LYS A 449 -19.80 -8.15 -21.46
N SER A 450 -19.21 -6.96 -21.56
CA SER A 450 -18.80 -6.21 -20.36
C SER A 450 -20.02 -5.68 -19.62
N ILE A 451 -19.92 -5.69 -18.30
CA ILE A 451 -20.85 -5.03 -17.37
C ILE A 451 -20.11 -3.98 -16.52
N ASP A 452 -18.99 -3.44 -17.01
CA ASP A 452 -18.34 -2.29 -16.39
C ASP A 452 -19.24 -1.03 -16.42
N SER A 453 -18.94 -0.12 -15.50
CA SER A 453 -19.60 1.19 -15.35
C SER A 453 -18.56 2.22 -14.89
N PRO A 454 -18.74 3.53 -15.12
CA PRO A 454 -17.77 4.56 -14.69
C PRO A 454 -17.41 4.57 -13.20
N ASN A 455 -18.28 4.03 -12.34
CA ASN A 455 -18.06 3.91 -10.89
C ASN A 455 -17.65 2.50 -10.43
N VAL A 456 -17.29 1.64 -11.39
CA VAL A 456 -16.78 0.29 -11.17
C VAL A 456 -15.33 0.31 -11.64
N HIS A 457 -14.41 -0.02 -10.74
CA HIS A 457 -13.00 -0.13 -11.08
C HIS A 457 -12.76 -1.36 -11.96
N ALA A 458 -11.65 -1.38 -12.69
CA ALA A 458 -11.14 -2.58 -13.34
C ALA A 458 -10.66 -3.61 -12.30
N ASP A 459 -10.07 -4.72 -12.75
CA ASP A 459 -9.39 -5.70 -11.88
C ASP A 459 -10.33 -6.34 -10.85
N HIS A 460 -11.20 -7.23 -11.35
CA HIS A 460 -12.25 -7.89 -10.56
C HIS A 460 -11.76 -9.22 -9.98
N HIS A 461 -12.08 -9.50 -8.70
CA HIS A 461 -11.56 -10.69 -7.99
C HIS A 461 -12.61 -11.54 -7.31
N SER A 462 -13.74 -10.95 -6.90
CA SER A 462 -14.75 -11.64 -6.10
C SER A 462 -16.16 -11.26 -6.51
N ILE A 463 -17.02 -12.28 -6.63
CA ILE A 463 -18.46 -12.12 -6.80
C ILE A 463 -19.17 -12.94 -5.74
N TRP A 464 -20.03 -12.27 -4.98
CA TRP A 464 -21.08 -12.94 -4.23
C TRP A 464 -22.41 -12.83 -4.99
N PHE A 465 -23.00 -13.96 -5.35
CA PHE A 465 -24.35 -14.01 -5.89
C PHE A 465 -25.38 -14.17 -4.79
N ASN A 466 -26.48 -13.42 -4.87
CA ASN A 466 -27.63 -13.71 -4.04
C ASN A 466 -28.26 -15.05 -4.46
N PRO A 467 -28.37 -16.04 -3.55
CA PRO A 467 -28.86 -17.38 -3.89
C PRO A 467 -30.34 -17.41 -4.31
N LYS A 468 -31.10 -16.36 -4.00
CA LYS A 468 -32.54 -16.24 -4.29
C LYS A 468 -32.84 -15.34 -5.50
N ASN A 469 -31.89 -14.51 -5.93
CA ASN A 469 -32.07 -13.56 -7.04
C ASN A 469 -30.72 -13.21 -7.68
N ASP A 470 -30.39 -13.85 -8.80
CA ASP A 470 -29.11 -13.63 -9.48
C ASP A 470 -28.94 -12.27 -10.17
N ASN A 471 -29.97 -11.40 -10.18
CA ASN A 471 -29.80 -9.99 -10.55
C ASN A 471 -29.11 -9.17 -9.46
N HIS A 472 -29.11 -9.69 -8.22
CA HIS A 472 -28.42 -9.09 -7.08
C HIS A 472 -27.09 -9.81 -6.84
N PHE A 473 -25.99 -9.07 -7.03
CA PHE A 473 -24.65 -9.54 -6.70
C PHE A 473 -23.80 -8.41 -6.13
N ILE A 474 -22.77 -8.79 -5.38
CA ILE A 474 -21.76 -7.89 -4.84
C ILE A 474 -20.45 -8.22 -5.55
N ASN A 475 -19.82 -7.21 -6.14
CA ASN A 475 -18.55 -7.27 -6.85
C ASN A 475 -17.44 -6.66 -5.99
N GLY A 476 -16.34 -7.39 -5.84
CA GLY A 476 -15.09 -6.94 -5.23
C GLY A 476 -13.98 -6.81 -6.27
N ASN A 477 -13.33 -5.65 -6.30
CA ASN A 477 -12.28 -5.29 -7.26
C ASN A 477 -11.19 -4.43 -6.59
N ASP A 478 -10.21 -3.95 -7.37
CA ASP A 478 -9.10 -3.11 -6.88
C ASP A 478 -9.51 -1.70 -6.46
N GLY A 479 -10.72 -1.28 -6.85
CA GLY A 479 -11.36 -0.07 -6.37
C GLY A 479 -12.35 -0.30 -5.24
N GLY A 480 -12.47 -1.50 -4.65
CA GLY A 480 -13.36 -1.78 -3.53
C GLY A 480 -14.63 -2.54 -3.91
N ILE A 481 -15.79 -2.06 -3.45
CA ILE A 481 -17.03 -2.83 -3.45
C ILE A 481 -18.09 -2.16 -4.32
N ASN A 482 -18.71 -2.93 -5.19
CA ASN A 482 -19.82 -2.49 -6.03
C ASN A 482 -21.01 -3.46 -5.91
N ILE A 483 -22.20 -2.96 -5.58
CA ILE A 483 -23.42 -3.77 -5.45
C ILE A 483 -24.34 -3.48 -6.63
N SER A 484 -24.79 -4.52 -7.34
CA SER A 484 -25.82 -4.42 -8.37
C SER A 484 -27.09 -5.13 -7.93
N TYR A 485 -28.25 -4.58 -8.30
CA TYR A 485 -29.58 -5.18 -8.10
C TYR A 485 -30.31 -5.46 -9.43
N ASP A 486 -29.69 -5.13 -10.55
CA ASP A 486 -30.29 -5.10 -11.88
C ASP A 486 -29.42 -5.79 -12.93
N ASN A 487 -28.68 -6.82 -12.53
CA ASN A 487 -27.83 -7.63 -13.39
C ASN A 487 -26.64 -6.86 -14.01
N GLY A 488 -26.02 -5.97 -13.24
CA GLY A 488 -24.85 -5.21 -13.66
C GLY A 488 -25.17 -4.06 -14.62
N ASN A 489 -26.43 -3.66 -14.77
CA ASN A 489 -26.77 -2.47 -15.54
C ASN A 489 -26.45 -1.18 -14.76
N SER A 490 -26.55 -1.24 -13.43
CA SER A 490 -26.12 -0.17 -12.53
C SER A 490 -25.50 -0.72 -11.24
N TYR A 491 -24.69 0.13 -10.60
CA TYR A 491 -23.93 -0.21 -9.40
C TYR A 491 -24.01 0.88 -8.33
N ILE A 492 -24.19 0.46 -7.09
CA ILE A 492 -23.89 1.25 -5.89
C ILE A 492 -22.43 1.00 -5.53
N HIS A 493 -21.65 2.06 -5.32
CA HIS A 493 -20.25 1.95 -4.92
C HIS A 493 -20.11 2.19 -3.40
N CYS A 494 -19.59 1.21 -2.67
CA CYS A 494 -19.57 1.16 -1.20
C CYS A 494 -18.19 1.48 -0.61
N ASN A 495 -17.58 2.59 -1.03
CA ASN A 495 -16.23 3.02 -0.63
C ASN A 495 -16.23 4.00 0.56
N SER A 496 -16.72 3.55 1.71
CA SER A 496 -16.60 4.28 2.98
C SER A 496 -15.35 3.88 3.78
N LEU A 497 -14.49 3.04 3.22
CA LEU A 497 -13.36 2.39 3.90
C LEU A 497 -12.03 3.08 3.56
N PRO A 498 -11.22 3.48 4.57
CA PRO A 498 -9.89 4.01 4.31
C PRO A 498 -8.90 2.85 4.18
N VAL A 499 -8.92 2.17 3.04
CA VAL A 499 -8.12 0.95 2.76
C VAL A 499 -7.18 1.11 1.57
N SER A 500 -6.87 2.35 1.18
CA SER A 500 -5.97 2.62 0.06
C SER A 500 -4.56 2.10 0.31
N GLN A 501 -3.91 1.67 -0.77
CA GLN A 501 -2.64 0.97 -0.78
C GLN A 501 -1.51 1.89 -1.27
N PHE A 502 -0.90 2.68 -0.38
CA PHE A 502 0.16 3.63 -0.76
C PHE A 502 1.55 2.96 -0.85
N TYR A 503 2.28 3.26 -1.92
CA TYR A 503 3.73 2.96 -2.02
C TYR A 503 4.58 4.08 -1.41
N SER A 504 4.14 5.34 -1.52
CA SER A 504 4.93 6.50 -1.10
C SER A 504 4.08 7.69 -0.65
N VAL A 505 4.68 8.60 0.12
CA VAL A 505 4.03 9.84 0.55
C VAL A 505 4.98 11.05 0.50
N ASP A 506 4.41 12.22 0.22
CA ASP A 506 5.06 13.51 0.40
C ASP A 506 4.06 14.57 0.88
N TYR A 507 4.52 15.80 1.11
CA TYR A 507 3.71 16.90 1.61
C TYR A 507 4.05 18.23 0.93
N ASP A 508 3.26 19.28 1.16
CA ASP A 508 3.57 20.66 0.80
C ASP A 508 3.68 21.57 2.04
N LEU A 509 3.92 22.87 1.85
CA LEU A 509 3.94 23.85 2.94
C LEU A 509 2.71 24.76 2.99
N GLU A 510 1.56 24.34 2.45
CA GLU A 510 0.30 25.08 2.61
C GLU A 510 -0.20 25.06 4.08
N LYS A 511 -1.24 25.83 4.41
CA LYS A 511 -1.88 25.83 5.75
C LYS A 511 -3.42 25.72 5.65
N PRO A 512 -4.02 24.58 6.07
CA PRO A 512 -3.35 23.31 6.37
C PRO A 512 -2.56 22.79 5.17
N TYR A 513 -1.50 22.01 5.40
CA TYR A 513 -0.72 21.43 4.31
C TYR A 513 -1.50 20.31 3.63
N ASN A 514 -1.08 19.90 2.44
CA ASN A 514 -1.60 18.71 1.78
C ASN A 514 -0.61 17.56 1.89
N VAL A 515 -1.14 16.34 1.98
CA VAL A 515 -0.40 15.10 1.79
C VAL A 515 -0.64 14.58 0.38
N TYR A 516 0.39 14.01 -0.23
CA TYR A 516 0.40 13.50 -1.59
C TYR A 516 0.88 12.06 -1.55
N GLY A 517 0.32 11.18 -2.37
CA GLY A 517 0.84 9.82 -2.45
C GLY A 517 0.39 9.08 -3.69
N GLY A 518 1.24 8.15 -4.11
CA GLY A 518 0.99 7.19 -5.17
C GLY A 518 0.49 5.86 -4.60
N MET A 519 -0.56 5.31 -5.21
CA MET A 519 -1.25 4.11 -4.74
C MET A 519 -1.21 3.00 -5.79
N GLN A 520 -1.20 1.76 -5.31
CA GLN A 520 -1.38 0.58 -6.14
C GLN A 520 -2.72 0.64 -6.90
N ASP A 521 -2.66 0.43 -8.22
CA ASP A 521 -3.77 0.40 -9.20
C ASP A 521 -4.67 1.66 -9.28
N ASN A 522 -4.54 2.59 -8.32
CA ASN A 522 -5.47 3.70 -8.09
C ASN A 522 -4.85 5.09 -8.35
N GLY A 523 -3.64 5.17 -8.91
CA GLY A 523 -3.01 6.42 -9.32
C GLY A 523 -2.44 7.27 -8.19
N VAL A 524 -2.22 8.55 -8.49
CA VAL A 524 -1.60 9.55 -7.60
C VAL A 524 -2.64 10.56 -7.16
N TRP A 525 -2.68 10.83 -5.86
CA TRP A 525 -3.67 11.72 -5.24
C TRP A 525 -3.03 12.65 -4.22
N PHE A 526 -3.77 13.71 -3.87
CA PHE A 526 -3.43 14.56 -2.72
C PHE A 526 -4.67 15.04 -1.99
N GLY A 527 -4.56 15.33 -0.70
CA GLY A 527 -5.65 15.84 0.12
C GLY A 527 -5.15 16.60 1.35
N PRO A 528 -6.03 17.34 2.04
CA PRO A 528 -5.62 18.17 3.16
C PRO A 528 -5.24 17.32 4.38
N SER A 529 -4.14 17.69 5.02
CA SER A 529 -3.63 17.02 6.21
C SER A 529 -4.55 17.16 7.42
N SER A 530 -5.59 17.99 7.36
CA SER A 530 -6.54 18.25 8.45
C SER A 530 -7.71 17.27 8.52
N ASN A 531 -7.97 16.47 7.48
CA ASN A 531 -9.09 15.50 7.41
C ASN A 531 -9.12 14.51 8.58
N ARG A 532 -10.30 14.28 9.20
CA ARG A 532 -10.46 13.25 10.25
C ARG A 532 -11.49 12.22 9.84
N PHE A 533 -11.10 10.94 9.72
CA PHE A 533 -12.06 9.87 9.46
C PHE A 533 -12.83 9.45 10.72
N ASP A 534 -14.16 9.40 10.64
CA ASP A 534 -15.05 8.90 11.70
C ASP A 534 -15.55 7.50 11.34
N TYR A 535 -14.93 6.49 11.95
CA TYR A 535 -15.30 5.07 11.77
C TYR A 535 -16.75 4.76 12.14
N LYS A 536 -17.37 5.49 13.08
CA LYS A 536 -18.77 5.25 13.47
C LYS A 536 -19.74 5.75 12.41
N LYS A 537 -19.35 6.79 11.67
CA LYS A 537 -20.19 7.40 10.63
C LYS A 537 -19.79 6.99 9.22
N GLY A 538 -18.68 6.29 9.04
CA GLY A 538 -18.16 5.88 7.74
C GLY A 538 -17.80 7.06 6.82
N LYS A 539 -17.40 8.21 7.39
CA LYS A 539 -17.12 9.42 6.62
C LYS A 539 -16.13 10.35 7.31
N PHE A 540 -15.54 11.25 6.52
CA PHE A 540 -14.73 12.35 7.03
C PHE A 540 -15.57 13.48 7.63
N ASP A 541 -14.99 14.18 8.60
CA ASP A 541 -15.56 15.38 9.21
C ASP A 541 -15.86 16.51 8.20
N ASN A 542 -14.99 16.68 7.20
CA ASN A 542 -15.08 17.73 6.17
C ASN A 542 -15.16 17.18 4.73
N SER A 543 -15.74 15.99 4.54
CA SER A 543 -15.77 15.21 3.28
C SER A 543 -14.40 14.73 2.78
N ASP A 544 -14.38 13.68 1.95
CA ASP A 544 -13.14 13.22 1.32
C ASP A 544 -12.72 14.21 0.23
N ASN A 545 -11.81 15.11 0.58
CA ASN A 545 -11.31 16.16 -0.30
C ASN A 545 -10.04 15.76 -1.08
N PHE A 546 -9.75 14.45 -1.20
CA PHE A 546 -8.65 14.00 -2.03
C PHE A 546 -8.93 14.24 -3.51
N LYS A 547 -7.89 14.61 -4.26
CA LYS A 547 -7.96 14.98 -5.67
C LYS A 547 -6.95 14.18 -6.48
N PHE A 548 -7.42 13.69 -7.63
CA PHE A 548 -6.63 12.94 -8.60
C PHE A 548 -5.56 13.82 -9.26
N LEU A 549 -4.38 13.25 -9.50
CA LEU A 549 -3.28 13.87 -10.24
C LEU A 549 -2.91 13.08 -11.50
N LEU A 550 -2.70 11.78 -11.37
CA LEU A 550 -2.17 10.91 -12.44
C LEU A 550 -2.68 9.48 -12.25
N GLY A 551 -2.89 8.74 -13.36
CA GLY A 551 -3.37 7.35 -13.33
C GLY A 551 -2.23 6.31 -13.27
N GLY A 552 -2.54 5.05 -13.55
CA GLY A 552 -1.63 3.91 -13.39
C GLY A 552 -1.47 3.50 -11.91
N ASP A 553 -0.51 2.63 -11.59
CA ASP A 553 -0.01 2.57 -10.21
C ASP A 553 0.71 3.88 -9.92
N GLY A 554 0.26 4.63 -8.92
CA GLY A 554 0.89 5.88 -8.56
C GLY A 554 2.25 5.66 -7.90
N MET A 555 3.27 6.38 -8.36
CA MET A 555 4.63 6.29 -7.83
C MET A 555 5.03 7.52 -7.00
N GLN A 556 6.32 7.63 -6.64
CA GLN A 556 6.85 8.69 -5.77
C GLN A 556 6.41 10.08 -6.19
N VAL A 557 5.99 10.88 -5.21
CA VAL A 557 5.71 12.30 -5.36
C VAL A 557 6.84 13.11 -4.72
N ARG A 558 7.24 14.22 -5.37
CA ARG A 558 8.08 15.26 -4.77
C ARG A 558 7.49 16.64 -5.07
N VAL A 559 7.33 17.48 -4.05
CA VAL A 559 6.70 18.80 -4.18
C VAL A 559 7.74 19.91 -4.05
N ASP A 560 7.67 20.91 -4.94
CA ASP A 560 8.42 22.16 -4.80
C ASP A 560 7.75 23.07 -3.75
N PHE A 561 8.41 23.28 -2.63
CA PHE A 561 7.88 24.03 -1.49
C PHE A 561 7.85 25.55 -1.71
N ARG A 562 8.50 26.05 -2.77
CA ARG A 562 8.53 27.49 -3.05
C ARG A 562 7.20 27.98 -3.62
N ASP A 563 6.50 27.14 -4.38
CA ASP A 563 5.21 27.47 -4.99
C ASP A 563 4.04 26.56 -4.59
N ASN A 564 4.32 25.42 -3.94
CA ASN A 564 3.40 24.35 -3.53
C ASN A 564 2.47 23.87 -4.67
N ALA A 565 2.87 24.08 -5.91
CA ALA A 565 2.07 23.83 -7.11
C ALA A 565 2.81 22.96 -8.11
N THR A 566 4.13 23.12 -8.21
CA THR A 566 5.01 22.30 -9.03
C THR A 566 5.38 21.04 -8.27
N LEU A 567 5.18 19.89 -8.88
CA LEU A 567 5.53 18.59 -8.32
C LEU A 567 6.02 17.64 -9.41
N TYR A 568 6.69 16.57 -8.98
CA TYR A 568 7.19 15.51 -9.83
C TYR A 568 6.59 14.19 -9.37
N THR A 569 6.00 13.45 -10.29
CA THR A 569 5.42 12.14 -10.00
C THR A 569 5.25 11.33 -11.27
N GLY A 570 4.91 10.05 -11.14
CA GLY A 570 4.83 9.15 -12.27
C GLY A 570 3.99 7.92 -11.98
N PHE A 571 4.03 7.03 -12.96
CA PHE A 571 3.56 5.65 -12.83
C PHE A 571 4.72 4.68 -13.07
N GLN A 572 4.42 3.39 -13.12
CA GLN A 572 5.40 2.29 -13.11
C GLN A 572 6.58 2.49 -14.08
N PHE A 573 7.73 1.93 -13.70
CA PHE A 573 8.88 1.75 -14.58
C PHE A 573 9.44 3.05 -15.19
N GLY A 574 9.48 4.12 -14.38
CA GLY A 574 10.18 5.36 -14.73
C GLY A 574 9.37 6.34 -15.59
N ASN A 575 8.06 6.17 -15.72
CA ASN A 575 7.21 7.11 -16.45
C ASN A 575 6.85 8.32 -15.59
N TYR A 576 7.72 9.33 -15.57
CA TYR A 576 7.61 10.50 -14.68
C TYR A 576 7.29 11.79 -15.43
N PHE A 577 6.62 12.70 -14.71
CA PHE A 577 6.17 13.99 -15.19
C PHE A 577 6.48 15.08 -14.16
N ARG A 578 6.85 16.26 -14.63
CA ARG A 578 6.67 17.51 -13.88
C ARG A 578 5.26 18.01 -14.13
N ILE A 579 4.52 18.27 -13.06
CA ILE A 579 3.14 18.77 -13.11
C ILE A 579 3.07 20.08 -12.33
N ASN A 580 2.49 21.11 -12.93
CA ASN A 580 2.10 22.31 -12.19
C ASN A 580 0.58 22.35 -12.02
N ARG A 581 0.11 22.22 -10.78
CA ARG A 581 -1.32 22.16 -10.45
C ARG A 581 -2.09 23.47 -10.64
N LYS A 582 -1.40 24.61 -10.73
CA LYS A 582 -2.05 25.92 -10.94
C LYS A 582 -2.28 26.18 -12.42
N THR A 583 -1.34 25.78 -13.28
CA THR A 583 -1.43 25.98 -14.74
C THR A 583 -1.95 24.76 -15.49
N ASN A 584 -2.00 23.60 -14.84
CA ASN A 584 -2.22 22.27 -15.45
C ASN A 584 -1.15 21.87 -16.48
N GLU A 585 0.00 22.55 -16.51
CA GLU A 585 1.14 22.15 -17.33
C GLU A 585 1.63 20.77 -16.88
N ARG A 586 1.86 19.88 -17.84
CA ARG A 586 2.46 18.57 -17.64
C ARG A 586 3.60 18.40 -18.63
N LYS A 587 4.77 18.02 -18.13
CA LYS A 587 5.95 17.73 -18.94
C LYS A 587 6.47 16.34 -18.60
N TYR A 588 6.58 15.45 -19.59
CA TYR A 588 7.23 14.15 -19.42
C TYR A 588 8.73 14.34 -19.18
N LEU A 589 9.29 13.56 -18.26
CA LEU A 589 10.70 13.61 -17.87
C LEU A 589 11.46 12.47 -18.53
N GLU A 590 12.00 12.76 -19.70
CA GLU A 590 12.85 11.81 -20.42
C GLU A 590 14.32 12.02 -20.03
N VAL A 591 14.95 10.97 -19.51
CA VAL A 591 16.39 10.97 -19.24
C VAL A 591 17.16 10.53 -20.50
N PRO A 592 18.36 11.09 -20.73
CA PRO A 592 19.10 10.84 -21.95
C PRO A 592 19.60 9.40 -22.00
N ARG A 593 19.41 8.77 -23.16
CA ARG A 593 20.05 7.55 -23.60
C ARG A 593 20.63 7.78 -24.99
N GLU A 594 21.74 7.13 -25.30
CA GLU A 594 22.29 7.10 -26.65
C GLU A 594 21.93 5.81 -27.39
N ILE A 595 21.75 5.87 -28.72
CA ILE A 595 21.62 4.66 -29.54
C ILE A 595 22.90 3.82 -29.39
N GLY A 596 22.72 2.51 -29.18
CA GLY A 596 23.82 1.58 -28.88
C GLY A 596 24.06 1.36 -27.38
N GLU A 597 23.47 2.18 -26.49
CA GLU A 597 23.41 1.85 -25.07
C GLU A 597 22.32 0.79 -24.81
N ASN A 598 22.51 -0.05 -23.79
CA ASN A 598 21.46 -0.96 -23.32
C ASN A 598 20.20 -0.18 -22.89
N PRO A 599 18.99 -0.76 -23.06
CA PRO A 599 17.76 -0.17 -22.55
C PRO A 599 17.87 0.21 -21.07
N LEU A 600 17.31 1.36 -20.71
CA LEU A 600 17.25 1.78 -19.32
C LEU A 600 16.35 0.83 -18.53
N ARG A 601 16.79 0.49 -17.33
CA ARG A 601 16.04 -0.37 -16.42
C ARG A 601 15.59 0.44 -15.23
N PHE A 602 14.28 0.61 -15.10
CA PHE A 602 13.67 1.33 -13.99
C PHE A 602 13.04 0.35 -13.02
N ASN A 603 13.15 0.67 -11.73
CA ASN A 603 12.40 -0.04 -10.71
C ASN A 603 10.89 0.14 -10.95
N TRP A 604 10.08 -0.75 -10.37
CA TRP A 604 8.62 -0.57 -10.32
C TRP A 604 8.28 0.82 -9.76
N GLU A 605 8.87 1.15 -8.62
CA GLU A 605 8.85 2.47 -8.02
C GLU A 605 10.21 3.16 -8.24
N ALA A 606 10.36 3.86 -9.37
CA ALA A 606 11.61 4.49 -9.74
C ALA A 606 11.97 5.66 -8.79
N PRO A 607 13.19 5.72 -8.22
CA PRO A 607 13.55 6.77 -7.27
C PRO A 607 13.63 8.15 -7.91
N PHE A 608 12.92 9.12 -7.33
CA PHE A 608 12.98 10.52 -7.73
C PHE A 608 13.17 11.43 -6.51
N GLN A 609 14.02 12.45 -6.63
CA GLN A 609 14.30 13.38 -5.55
C GLN A 609 14.48 14.82 -6.05
N ILE A 610 13.89 15.77 -5.33
CA ILE A 610 14.26 17.19 -5.42
C ILE A 610 15.40 17.44 -4.44
N SER A 611 16.44 18.14 -4.87
CA SER A 611 17.58 18.47 -4.00
C SER A 611 17.13 19.30 -2.79
N ARG A 612 17.67 18.96 -1.62
CA ARG A 612 17.39 19.68 -0.36
C ARG A 612 18.10 21.04 -0.30
N HIS A 613 19.11 21.24 -1.15
CA HIS A 613 19.93 22.46 -1.19
C HIS A 613 19.42 23.48 -2.21
N ASN A 614 18.84 23.01 -3.32
CA ASN A 614 18.21 23.86 -4.32
C ASN A 614 17.15 23.08 -5.09
N GLN A 615 15.88 23.50 -5.01
CA GLN A 615 14.76 22.79 -5.65
C GLN A 615 14.66 22.96 -7.18
N ASP A 616 15.59 23.69 -7.80
CA ASP A 616 15.80 23.60 -9.25
C ASP A 616 16.54 22.32 -9.66
N ILE A 617 17.25 21.69 -8.72
CA ILE A 617 18.02 20.48 -8.96
C ILE A 617 17.17 19.26 -8.63
N VAL A 618 17.07 18.32 -9.57
CA VAL A 618 16.36 17.06 -9.40
C VAL A 618 17.23 15.87 -9.79
N TYR A 619 17.03 14.75 -9.09
CA TYR A 619 17.69 13.47 -9.32
C TYR A 619 16.66 12.42 -9.71
N PHE A 620 16.99 11.60 -10.70
CA PHE A 620 16.16 10.50 -11.16
C PHE A 620 17.02 9.27 -11.40
N ALA A 621 16.53 8.09 -11.03
CA ALA A 621 17.33 6.87 -11.03
C ALA A 621 16.70 5.71 -11.83
N SER A 622 17.55 5.10 -12.67
CA SER A 622 17.34 3.83 -13.38
C SER A 622 18.29 2.78 -12.79
N GLN A 623 19.08 2.04 -13.59
CA GLN A 623 20.34 1.44 -13.14
C GLN A 623 21.45 2.48 -12.87
N SER A 624 21.28 3.70 -13.38
CA SER A 624 22.17 4.85 -13.21
C SER A 624 21.43 6.06 -12.63
N VAL A 625 22.18 7.01 -12.05
CA VAL A 625 21.67 8.27 -11.52
C VAL A 625 21.82 9.38 -12.55
N TYR A 626 20.74 10.12 -12.77
CA TYR A 626 20.69 11.32 -13.59
C TYR A 626 20.41 12.55 -12.72
N ARG A 627 20.97 13.70 -13.12
CA ARG A 627 20.75 14.99 -12.47
C ARG A 627 20.32 16.02 -13.51
N SER A 628 19.28 16.76 -13.20
CA SER A 628 18.96 18.02 -13.86
C SER A 628 19.23 19.17 -12.90
N MET A 629 19.75 20.28 -13.43
CA MET A 629 20.01 21.52 -12.67
C MET A 629 18.92 22.57 -12.89
N ASP A 630 17.92 22.26 -13.70
CA ASP A 630 16.96 23.19 -14.30
C ASP A 630 15.55 22.58 -14.34
N LYS A 631 15.11 21.93 -13.25
CA LYS A 631 13.73 21.42 -13.07
C LYS A 631 13.31 20.35 -14.10
N GLY A 632 14.25 19.52 -14.52
CA GLY A 632 14.03 18.47 -15.52
C GLY A 632 13.96 18.99 -16.96
N GLU A 633 14.53 20.16 -17.25
CA GLU A 633 14.66 20.65 -18.63
C GLU A 633 15.80 19.95 -19.37
N THR A 634 16.97 19.89 -18.75
CA THR A 634 18.14 19.17 -19.26
C THR A 634 18.68 18.21 -18.22
N TRP A 635 19.23 17.08 -18.66
CA TRP A 635 19.67 15.99 -17.80
C TRP A 635 21.12 15.60 -18.10
N GLN A 636 21.87 15.31 -17.05
CA GLN A 636 23.21 14.75 -17.09
C GLN A 636 23.21 13.39 -16.40
N LYS A 637 23.72 12.36 -17.07
CA LYS A 637 24.04 11.07 -16.43
C LYS A 637 25.27 11.27 -15.54
N ILE A 638 25.11 11.10 -14.23
CA ILE A 638 26.16 11.35 -13.24
C ILE A 638 26.70 10.06 -12.60
N SER A 639 26.36 8.89 -13.15
CA SER A 639 26.94 7.61 -12.74
C SER A 639 27.01 6.63 -13.90
N GLY A 640 27.84 5.60 -13.76
CA GLY A 640 27.70 4.35 -14.55
C GLY A 640 26.51 3.51 -14.08
N ASP A 641 26.51 2.24 -14.46
CA ASP A 641 25.61 1.24 -13.86
C ASP A 641 26.04 0.99 -12.41
N LEU A 642 25.16 1.29 -11.45
CA LEU A 642 25.41 1.13 -10.02
C LEU A 642 24.80 -0.16 -9.46
N THR A 643 24.35 -1.07 -10.32
CA THR A 643 23.76 -2.36 -9.98
C THR A 643 24.69 -3.51 -10.40
N ARG A 644 24.27 -4.76 -10.20
CA ARG A 644 25.02 -5.93 -10.68
C ARG A 644 24.87 -6.18 -12.16
N ASN A 645 23.96 -5.45 -12.83
CA ASN A 645 23.63 -5.65 -14.25
C ASN A 645 23.28 -7.12 -14.56
N THR A 646 22.42 -7.72 -13.73
CA THR A 646 21.94 -9.09 -13.91
C THR A 646 21.14 -9.18 -15.21
N LYS A 647 21.25 -10.33 -15.90
CA LYS A 647 20.47 -10.61 -17.10
C LYS A 647 18.97 -10.44 -16.82
N GLN A 648 18.29 -9.70 -17.69
CA GLN A 648 16.84 -9.48 -17.60
C GLN A 648 16.09 -10.73 -18.08
N GLU A 649 15.02 -11.06 -17.37
CA GLU A 649 14.03 -12.07 -17.77
C GLU A 649 12.68 -11.33 -17.94
N ASN A 650 11.53 -11.92 -17.59
CA ASN A 650 10.21 -11.30 -17.80
C ASN A 650 9.77 -10.34 -16.68
N VAL A 651 10.64 -9.96 -15.74
CA VAL A 651 10.37 -8.90 -14.76
C VAL A 651 11.60 -7.98 -14.66
N PRO A 652 11.43 -6.65 -14.77
CA PRO A 652 12.55 -5.72 -14.61
C PRO A 652 13.26 -5.86 -13.26
N TYR A 653 14.59 -5.93 -13.29
CA TYR A 653 15.46 -6.13 -12.12
C TYR A 653 16.86 -5.53 -12.35
N SER A 654 17.72 -5.51 -11.33
CA SER A 654 19.02 -4.84 -11.37
C SER A 654 18.87 -3.35 -11.70
N THR A 655 18.05 -2.70 -10.87
CA THR A 655 17.68 -1.28 -10.92
C THR A 655 17.96 -0.60 -9.57
N LEU A 656 18.13 0.72 -9.56
CA LEU A 656 18.21 1.47 -8.31
C LEU A 656 16.82 1.57 -7.69
N SER A 657 16.73 1.20 -6.42
CA SER A 657 15.53 1.24 -5.59
C SER A 657 15.49 2.46 -4.67
N THR A 658 16.62 3.15 -4.48
CA THR A 658 16.69 4.37 -3.66
C THR A 658 17.81 5.29 -4.13
N VAL A 659 17.56 6.60 -4.08
CA VAL A 659 18.57 7.64 -4.25
C VAL A 659 18.29 8.76 -3.23
N GLU A 660 19.29 9.13 -2.44
CA GLU A 660 19.14 10.13 -1.37
C GLU A 660 20.34 11.07 -1.30
N GLU A 661 20.07 12.38 -1.38
CA GLU A 661 21.03 13.45 -1.14
C GLU A 661 21.11 13.80 0.34
N SER A 662 22.33 13.94 0.86
CA SER A 662 22.56 14.36 2.23
C SER A 662 22.02 15.77 2.49
N PRO A 663 21.23 15.99 3.56
CA PRO A 663 20.85 17.34 3.97
C PRO A 663 22.03 18.17 4.48
N LYS A 664 23.18 17.56 4.78
CA LYS A 664 24.37 18.26 5.32
C LYS A 664 25.29 18.79 4.24
N LYS A 665 25.30 18.19 3.05
CA LYS A 665 26.27 18.51 2.01
C LYS A 665 25.70 18.26 0.61
N PHE A 666 25.64 19.32 -0.19
CA PHE A 666 25.32 19.21 -1.61
C PHE A 666 26.31 18.31 -2.33
N GLY A 667 25.82 17.43 -3.21
CA GLY A 667 26.64 16.47 -3.96
C GLY A 667 27.15 15.27 -3.17
N LEU A 668 26.78 15.13 -1.89
CA LEU A 668 26.90 13.88 -1.14
C LEU A 668 25.62 13.06 -1.36
N ILE A 669 25.68 12.05 -2.23
CA ILE A 669 24.52 11.29 -2.69
C ILE A 669 24.79 9.80 -2.47
N TYR A 670 23.76 9.10 -1.99
CA TYR A 670 23.75 7.66 -1.82
C TYR A 670 22.76 7.01 -2.79
N ALA A 671 23.08 5.81 -3.27
CA ALA A 671 22.21 5.02 -4.11
C ALA A 671 22.23 3.56 -3.65
N GLY A 672 21.07 2.90 -3.71
CA GLY A 672 20.90 1.47 -3.39
C GLY A 672 20.13 0.75 -4.48
N SER A 673 20.44 -0.52 -4.73
CA SER A 673 19.80 -1.33 -5.76
C SER A 673 18.93 -2.46 -5.22
N ASP A 674 18.01 -2.92 -6.06
CA ASP A 674 17.18 -4.11 -5.83
C ASP A 674 17.96 -5.45 -5.86
N ASP A 675 19.22 -5.41 -6.27
CA ASP A 675 20.19 -6.52 -6.26
C ASP A 675 21.31 -6.39 -5.21
N GLY A 676 21.15 -5.43 -4.29
CA GLY A 676 21.87 -5.41 -3.02
C GLY A 676 23.18 -4.65 -3.03
N LEU A 677 23.44 -3.79 -4.03
CA LEU A 677 24.58 -2.88 -4.01
C LEU A 677 24.20 -1.56 -3.34
N VAL A 678 25.16 -1.00 -2.59
CA VAL A 678 25.05 0.34 -2.01
C VAL A 678 26.26 1.15 -2.45
N ASN A 679 26.02 2.34 -2.98
CA ASN A 679 27.04 3.22 -3.53
C ASN A 679 26.91 4.64 -2.97
N VAL A 680 28.03 5.35 -2.90
CA VAL A 680 28.08 6.76 -2.48
C VAL A 680 28.97 7.56 -3.42
N THR A 681 28.55 8.79 -3.72
CA THR A 681 29.41 9.84 -4.27
C THR A 681 29.50 10.99 -3.28
N LYS A 682 30.67 11.63 -3.19
CA LYS A 682 30.92 12.77 -2.30
C LYS A 682 31.23 14.06 -3.07
N ASP A 683 31.20 14.00 -4.39
CA ASP A 683 31.68 15.03 -5.32
C ASP A 683 30.65 15.31 -6.44
N GLY A 684 29.36 15.07 -6.17
CA GLY A 684 28.28 15.37 -7.10
C GLY A 684 28.21 14.44 -8.31
N GLY A 685 28.73 13.22 -8.17
CA GLY A 685 28.68 12.17 -9.19
C GLY A 685 29.93 12.05 -10.07
N ASN A 686 31.01 12.78 -9.80
CA ASN A 686 32.26 12.62 -10.57
C ASN A 686 32.91 11.26 -10.28
N SER A 687 32.82 10.80 -9.03
CA SER A 687 33.26 9.46 -8.62
C SER A 687 32.25 8.79 -7.70
N TRP A 688 32.06 7.48 -7.89
CA TRP A 688 31.20 6.64 -7.08
C TRP A 688 32.01 5.53 -6.41
N GLN A 689 31.76 5.31 -5.12
CA GLN A 689 32.36 4.26 -4.32
C GLN A 689 31.30 3.26 -3.89
N LYS A 690 31.52 1.97 -4.15
CA LYS A 690 30.73 0.88 -3.56
C LYS A 690 31.04 0.76 -2.07
N ILE A 691 29.99 0.83 -1.25
CA ILE A 691 30.04 0.79 0.22
C ILE A 691 29.18 -0.35 0.82
N GLY A 692 28.45 -1.09 -0.01
CA GLY A 692 27.70 -2.28 0.40
C GLY A 692 27.56 -3.27 -0.74
N ASP A 693 27.56 -4.57 -0.41
CA ASP A 693 27.47 -5.68 -1.36
C ASP A 693 26.73 -6.84 -0.66
N PHE A 694 25.42 -6.93 -0.90
CA PHE A 694 24.50 -7.87 -0.25
C PHE A 694 23.73 -8.69 -1.30
N PRO A 695 24.37 -9.70 -1.94
CA PRO A 695 23.77 -10.42 -3.05
C PRO A 695 22.40 -11.01 -2.71
N GLY A 696 21.41 -10.72 -3.56
CA GLY A 696 20.03 -11.19 -3.44
C GLY A 696 19.19 -10.52 -2.34
N PHE A 697 19.75 -9.56 -1.60
CA PHE A 697 18.98 -8.65 -0.75
C PHE A 697 18.56 -7.41 -1.55
N TRP A 698 17.37 -6.89 -1.23
CA TRP A 698 16.87 -5.64 -1.79
C TRP A 698 17.25 -4.49 -0.85
N VAL A 699 17.87 -3.43 -1.37
CA VAL A 699 18.07 -2.21 -0.59
C VAL A 699 16.76 -1.45 -0.51
N SER A 700 16.05 -1.53 0.62
CA SER A 700 14.78 -0.80 0.78
C SER A 700 15.03 0.69 1.00
N MET A 701 16.10 1.05 1.71
CA MET A 701 16.48 2.45 1.84
C MET A 701 17.94 2.69 2.26
N VAL A 702 18.52 3.77 1.74
CA VAL A 702 19.72 4.42 2.30
C VAL A 702 19.36 5.83 2.80
N GLN A 703 19.41 6.07 4.12
CA GLN A 703 19.01 7.34 4.73
C GLN A 703 20.24 8.09 5.28
N PRO A 704 20.73 9.15 4.62
CA PRO A 704 21.76 10.02 5.17
C PRO A 704 21.24 10.80 6.38
N SER A 705 22.10 11.06 7.36
CA SER A 705 21.72 11.75 8.60
C SER A 705 21.54 13.26 8.41
N SER A 706 20.59 13.82 9.16
CA SER A 706 20.37 15.26 9.31
C SER A 706 21.30 15.92 10.33
N PHE A 707 22.04 15.13 11.13
CA PHE A 707 22.88 15.62 12.22
C PHE A 707 24.37 15.43 11.98
N SER A 708 24.76 14.35 11.28
CA SER A 708 26.17 14.05 10.97
C SER A 708 26.39 13.83 9.48
N GLU A 709 27.39 14.51 8.89
CA GLU A 709 27.73 14.35 7.47
C GLU A 709 28.17 12.91 7.15
N SER A 710 28.87 12.24 8.09
CA SER A 710 29.39 10.89 7.89
C SER A 710 28.41 9.77 8.23
N ARG A 711 27.26 10.11 8.83
CA ARG A 711 26.30 9.10 9.28
C ARG A 711 25.28 8.76 8.19
N VAL A 712 25.04 7.46 8.04
CA VAL A 712 24.06 6.91 7.12
C VAL A 712 23.43 5.65 7.72
N TYR A 713 22.13 5.48 7.50
CA TYR A 713 21.38 4.27 7.88
C TYR A 713 21.04 3.49 6.62
N LEU A 714 20.98 2.16 6.75
CA LEU A 714 20.67 1.24 5.68
C LEU A 714 19.63 0.23 6.17
N SER A 715 18.54 0.09 5.43
CA SER A 715 17.60 -1.02 5.57
C SER A 715 17.65 -1.92 4.34
N LEU A 716 17.60 -3.22 4.59
CA LEU A 716 17.52 -4.26 3.58
C LEU A 716 16.24 -5.08 3.81
N ASN A 717 15.71 -5.70 2.76
CA ASN A 717 14.75 -6.78 2.91
C ASN A 717 15.01 -7.92 1.90
N ALA A 718 14.46 -9.08 2.21
CA ALA A 718 14.63 -10.30 1.40
C ALA A 718 13.34 -11.13 1.35
N TYR A 719 12.18 -10.49 1.50
CA TYR A 719 10.88 -11.19 1.40
C TYR A 719 10.68 -11.83 0.02
N ARG A 720 11.40 -11.35 -1.01
CA ARG A 720 11.48 -11.94 -2.35
C ARG A 720 12.27 -13.25 -2.42
N GLU A 721 12.69 -13.76 -1.26
CA GLU A 721 13.22 -15.10 -1.02
C GLU A 721 12.55 -15.71 0.23
N ASP A 722 11.37 -15.20 0.62
CA ASP A 722 10.61 -15.55 1.84
C ASP A 722 11.41 -15.36 3.16
N ASP A 723 12.43 -14.49 3.15
CA ASP A 723 13.22 -14.12 4.32
C ASP A 723 12.65 -12.84 4.96
N PHE A 724 12.00 -13.00 6.10
CA PHE A 724 11.27 -11.95 6.81
C PHE A 724 12.10 -11.26 7.89
N ARG A 725 13.40 -11.52 8.02
CA ARG A 725 14.22 -10.89 9.06
C ARG A 725 14.25 -9.36 8.91
N ALA A 726 14.16 -8.65 10.04
CA ALA A 726 14.41 -7.20 10.08
C ALA A 726 15.92 -6.93 9.97
N LEU A 727 16.34 -6.26 8.89
CA LEU A 727 17.74 -5.99 8.57
C LEU A 727 18.00 -4.49 8.54
N LEU A 728 18.51 -3.96 9.66
CA LEU A 728 18.78 -2.55 9.86
C LEU A 728 20.22 -2.30 10.30
N TYR A 729 20.87 -1.34 9.66
CA TYR A 729 22.26 -0.99 9.90
C TYR A 729 22.46 0.51 10.01
N SER A 730 23.52 0.89 10.72
CA SER A 730 24.03 2.26 10.75
C SER A 730 25.52 2.28 10.47
N SER A 731 25.98 3.39 9.93
CA SER A 731 27.38 3.71 9.72
C SER A 731 27.63 5.15 10.16
N ASP A 732 28.78 5.42 10.77
CA ASP A 732 29.25 6.76 11.14
C ASP A 732 30.48 7.18 10.29
N ASP A 733 30.80 6.45 9.20
CA ASP A 733 31.99 6.64 8.36
C ASP A 733 31.70 6.62 6.84
N PHE A 734 30.51 7.11 6.44
CA PHE A 734 30.00 7.15 5.07
C PHE A 734 29.72 5.76 4.47
N GLY A 735 29.38 4.78 5.29
CA GLY A 735 29.08 3.41 4.87
C GLY A 735 30.31 2.53 4.66
N LYS A 736 31.51 2.96 5.07
CA LYS A 736 32.70 2.09 4.99
C LYS A 736 32.57 0.90 5.94
N THR A 737 31.99 1.12 7.12
CA THR A 737 31.62 0.08 8.08
C THR A 737 30.15 0.14 8.42
N TRP A 738 29.51 -1.03 8.57
CA TRP A 738 28.11 -1.17 8.93
C TRP A 738 27.97 -1.89 10.26
N LYS A 739 27.19 -1.32 11.17
CA LYS A 739 26.82 -1.91 12.45
C LYS A 739 25.32 -2.21 12.46
N LYS A 740 24.97 -3.46 12.74
CA LYS A 740 23.56 -3.86 12.93
C LYS A 740 22.96 -3.13 14.14
N ILE A 741 21.74 -2.65 13.98
CA ILE A 741 20.91 -1.99 15.00
C ILE A 741 19.50 -2.59 14.95
N GLY A 742 18.65 -2.30 15.94
CA GLY A 742 17.29 -2.82 16.00
C GLY A 742 17.21 -4.35 16.18
N GLU A 743 18.10 -4.91 17.00
CA GLU A 743 18.13 -6.36 17.31
C GLU A 743 16.85 -6.84 18.03
N ASP A 744 16.05 -5.92 18.57
CA ASP A 744 14.77 -6.18 19.21
C ASP A 744 13.56 -6.03 18.27
N LEU A 745 13.77 -5.64 17.01
CA LEU A 745 12.72 -5.61 15.99
C LEU A 745 12.24 -7.05 15.68
N PRO A 746 10.92 -7.25 15.51
CA PRO A 746 10.37 -8.52 15.04
C PRO A 746 10.91 -8.93 13.67
N SER A 747 10.83 -10.23 13.34
CA SER A 747 11.07 -10.74 11.98
C SER A 747 9.98 -10.27 11.01
N GLU A 748 10.07 -9.00 10.64
CA GLU A 748 9.23 -8.32 9.67
C GLU A 748 10.14 -7.55 8.70
N PRO A 749 9.96 -7.69 7.37
CA PRO A 749 10.69 -6.91 6.38
C PRO A 749 10.58 -5.41 6.65
N ILE A 750 11.70 -4.69 6.53
CA ILE A 750 11.74 -3.23 6.67
C ILE A 750 11.56 -2.59 5.30
N ASN A 751 10.57 -1.71 5.20
CA ASN A 751 10.27 -0.94 3.99
C ASN A 751 10.90 0.44 4.02
N VAL A 752 10.97 1.08 5.19
CA VAL A 752 11.44 2.46 5.32
C VAL A 752 12.09 2.75 6.67
N ILE A 753 13.13 3.58 6.65
CA ILE A 753 13.70 4.23 7.83
C ILE A 753 13.73 5.76 7.65
N ARG A 754 13.41 6.51 8.71
CA ARG A 754 13.58 7.97 8.76
C ARG A 754 14.26 8.37 10.06
N GLU A 755 15.27 9.24 9.96
CA GLU A 755 15.78 9.99 11.11
C GLU A 755 14.94 11.25 11.27
N ASP A 756 14.56 11.58 12.51
CA ASP A 756 13.89 12.86 12.79
C ASP A 756 14.79 14.04 12.42
N HIS A 757 14.20 15.24 12.27
CA HIS A 757 14.95 16.44 11.89
C HIS A 757 15.30 17.37 13.07
N THR A 758 14.81 17.06 14.28
CA THR A 758 15.02 17.88 15.50
C THR A 758 15.73 17.12 16.62
N ASN A 759 15.62 15.79 16.66
CA ASN A 759 16.25 14.93 17.66
C ASN A 759 17.03 13.78 17.00
N GLU A 760 18.36 13.80 17.12
CA GLU A 760 19.24 12.80 16.49
C GLU A 760 19.05 11.37 17.01
N ASN A 761 18.39 11.20 18.15
CA ASN A 761 18.14 9.88 18.73
C ASN A 761 16.84 9.23 18.25
N LEU A 762 15.99 10.02 17.58
CA LEU A 762 14.67 9.60 17.16
C LEU A 762 14.72 9.00 15.76
N LEU A 763 14.46 7.69 15.66
CA LEU A 763 14.34 6.95 14.41
C LEU A 763 12.93 6.37 14.28
N TYR A 764 12.38 6.42 13.07
CA TYR A 764 11.12 5.78 12.70
C TYR A 764 11.39 4.68 11.68
N VAL A 765 10.81 3.49 11.89
CA VAL A 765 10.99 2.32 11.04
C VAL A 765 9.62 1.73 10.69
N GLY A 766 9.30 1.68 9.40
CA GLY A 766 8.11 1.03 8.87
C GLY A 766 8.42 -0.38 8.37
N THR A 767 7.60 -1.34 8.76
CA THR A 767 7.70 -2.76 8.38
C THR A 767 6.43 -3.24 7.68
N ASP A 768 6.42 -4.50 7.26
CA ASP A 768 5.21 -5.16 6.72
C ASP A 768 4.06 -5.31 7.73
N ASN A 769 4.29 -5.08 9.04
CA ASN A 769 3.25 -5.23 10.07
C ASN A 769 3.16 -4.07 11.07
N GLY A 770 3.84 -2.95 10.81
CA GLY A 770 3.64 -1.76 11.63
C GLY A 770 4.72 -0.69 11.58
N LEU A 771 4.64 0.18 12.58
CA LEU A 771 5.57 1.29 12.81
C LEU A 771 6.29 1.10 14.14
N TYR A 772 7.61 1.21 14.12
CA TYR A 772 8.47 1.17 15.30
C TYR A 772 9.26 2.46 15.44
N ILE A 773 9.48 2.87 16.68
CA ILE A 773 10.16 4.12 17.01
C ILE A 773 11.29 3.83 18.00
N SER A 774 12.44 4.44 17.77
CA SER A 774 13.56 4.41 18.72
C SER A 774 13.84 5.81 19.25
N LEU A 775 14.22 5.90 20.53
CA LEU A 775 14.67 7.13 21.19
C LEU A 775 16.16 7.10 21.57
N ASP A 776 16.90 6.12 21.06
CA ASP A 776 18.31 5.88 21.42
C ASP A 776 19.18 5.49 20.21
N ARG A 777 18.81 5.97 19.01
CA ARG A 777 19.46 5.69 17.72
C ARG A 777 19.44 4.22 17.30
N GLY A 778 18.33 3.55 17.58
CA GLY A 778 18.07 2.17 17.16
C GLY A 778 18.75 1.12 18.02
N LYS A 779 19.18 1.45 19.25
CA LYS A 779 19.61 0.40 20.19
C LYS A 779 18.42 -0.39 20.71
N THR A 780 17.31 0.30 20.95
CA THR A 780 16.02 -0.29 21.30
C THR A 780 14.90 0.39 20.53
N PHE A 781 13.84 -0.38 20.26
CA PHE A 781 12.63 0.07 19.59
C PHE A 781 11.39 -0.16 20.47
N MET A 782 10.36 0.63 20.21
CA MET A 782 9.02 0.42 20.75
C MET A 782 8.01 0.46 19.61
N SER A 783 6.93 -0.31 19.72
CA SER A 783 5.87 -0.26 18.73
C SER A 783 5.07 1.05 18.88
N ALA A 784 4.77 1.70 17.76
CA ALA A 784 3.81 2.78 17.67
C ALA A 784 2.41 2.29 17.26
N ASN A 785 2.28 1.01 16.91
CA ASN A 785 0.97 0.39 16.74
C ASN A 785 0.21 0.47 18.06
N ASN A 786 -1.02 0.97 18.00
CA ASN A 786 -1.86 1.18 19.17
C ASN A 786 -3.33 1.26 18.74
N ALA A 787 -4.26 1.58 19.65
CA ALA A 787 -5.68 1.62 19.36
C ALA A 787 -6.08 2.41 18.09
N THR A 788 -5.29 3.41 17.69
CA THR A 788 -5.55 4.25 16.52
C THR A 788 -4.82 3.83 15.24
N LEU A 789 -3.61 3.26 15.35
CA LEU A 789 -2.82 2.74 14.21
C LEU A 789 -2.83 1.19 14.21
N PRO A 790 -3.43 0.52 13.20
CA PRO A 790 -3.50 -0.94 13.12
C PRO A 790 -2.15 -1.59 12.75
N ASN A 791 -2.05 -2.93 12.82
CA ASN A 791 -0.83 -3.69 12.49
C ASN A 791 -0.65 -3.84 10.96
N VAL A 792 -0.56 -2.72 10.26
CA VAL A 792 -0.55 -2.62 8.79
C VAL A 792 0.86 -2.40 8.25
N ALA A 793 1.12 -2.86 7.03
CA ALA A 793 2.34 -2.54 6.30
C ALA A 793 2.51 -1.01 6.15
N VAL A 794 3.69 -0.51 6.52
CA VAL A 794 4.08 0.90 6.39
C VAL A 794 5.17 0.99 5.33
N HIS A 795 4.85 1.58 4.18
CA HIS A 795 5.74 1.66 3.02
C HIS A 795 6.61 2.90 3.01
N ASP A 796 6.06 4.04 3.45
CA ASP A 796 6.80 5.29 3.50
C ASP A 796 6.42 6.15 4.71
N LEU A 797 7.37 6.98 5.12
CA LEU A 797 7.28 7.87 6.27
C LEU A 797 7.84 9.23 5.89
N LYS A 798 7.18 10.31 6.34
CA LYS A 798 7.72 11.67 6.24
C LYS A 798 7.47 12.42 7.55
N VAL A 799 8.44 13.22 7.97
CA VAL A 799 8.24 14.16 9.08
C VAL A 799 8.08 15.55 8.47
N HIS A 800 6.92 16.18 8.70
CA HIS A 800 6.63 17.51 8.20
C HIS A 800 7.47 18.55 8.95
N HIS A 801 8.39 19.24 8.25
CA HIS A 801 9.42 20.10 8.87
C HIS A 801 8.87 21.27 9.70
N ARG A 802 7.75 21.87 9.27
CA ARG A 802 7.18 23.04 9.97
C ARG A 802 6.32 22.64 11.15
N ASP A 803 5.51 21.61 10.96
CA ASP A 803 4.42 21.26 11.88
C ASP A 803 4.84 20.14 12.86
N ASN A 804 5.95 19.46 12.59
CA ASN A 804 6.46 18.33 13.39
C ASN A 804 5.43 17.21 13.52
N GLU A 805 4.83 16.85 12.40
CA GLU A 805 3.90 15.73 12.29
C GLU A 805 4.54 14.60 11.49
N LEU A 806 4.42 13.37 12.00
CA LEU A 806 4.80 12.16 11.29
C LEU A 806 3.64 11.71 10.41
N ILE A 807 3.87 11.66 9.10
CA ILE A 807 2.96 11.17 8.08
C ILE A 807 3.35 9.73 7.78
N VAL A 808 2.38 8.83 7.87
CA VAL A 808 2.54 7.37 7.75
C VAL A 808 1.74 6.87 6.57
N ALA A 809 2.44 6.48 5.50
CA ALA A 809 1.84 5.86 4.32
C ALA A 809 1.69 4.37 4.55
N THR A 810 0.46 3.89 4.65
CA THR A 810 0.19 2.47 4.84
C THR A 810 -0.25 1.82 3.53
N HIS A 811 0.06 0.55 3.38
CA HIS A 811 -0.33 -0.24 2.22
C HIS A 811 -1.59 -1.06 2.55
N GLY A 812 -2.74 -0.39 2.66
CA GLY A 812 -4.04 -1.03 2.94
C GLY A 812 -4.88 -0.37 4.02
N ARG A 813 -4.42 0.73 4.66
CA ARG A 813 -5.20 1.50 5.64
C ARG A 813 -5.10 3.02 5.41
N SER A 814 -4.80 3.45 4.19
CA SER A 814 -4.63 4.85 3.79
C SER A 814 -3.52 5.58 4.58
N ILE A 815 -3.58 6.91 4.72
CA ILE A 815 -2.54 7.70 5.42
C ILE A 815 -2.95 8.01 6.87
N TYR A 816 -2.01 7.87 7.80
CA TYR A 816 -2.13 8.33 9.19
C TYR A 816 -1.18 9.49 9.48
N ILE A 817 -1.57 10.38 10.39
CA ILE A 817 -0.73 11.50 10.85
C ILE A 817 -0.72 11.53 12.38
N ALA A 818 0.45 11.74 12.99
CA ALA A 818 0.61 11.96 14.44
C ALA A 818 1.50 13.17 14.72
N ASP A 819 1.15 13.98 15.71
CA ASP A 819 2.03 15.05 16.23
C ASP A 819 3.20 14.40 16.99
N VAL A 820 4.43 14.67 16.55
CA VAL A 820 5.64 14.13 17.18
C VAL A 820 6.45 15.21 17.91
N LYS A 821 5.96 16.45 18.00
CA LYS A 821 6.66 17.56 18.67
C LYS A 821 7.00 17.26 20.12
N LYS A 822 6.12 16.56 20.84
CA LYS A 822 6.38 16.17 22.24
C LYS A 822 7.35 14.99 22.33
N LEU A 823 7.27 14.04 21.39
CA LEU A 823 8.20 12.93 21.27
C LEU A 823 9.63 13.41 20.99
N GLN A 824 9.78 14.39 20.10
CA GLN A 824 11.05 15.05 19.82
C GLN A 824 11.72 15.65 21.07
N LYS A 825 10.93 16.08 22.06
CA LYS A 825 11.44 16.59 23.35
C LYS A 825 11.96 15.49 24.29
N LEU A 826 11.70 14.20 24.04
CA LEU A 826 12.14 13.11 24.92
C LEU A 826 13.62 12.73 24.69
N THR A 827 14.51 13.61 25.12
CA THR A 827 15.94 13.33 25.22
C THR A 827 16.24 12.36 26.38
N PRO A 828 17.43 11.73 26.43
CA PRO A 828 17.82 10.89 27.58
C PRO A 828 17.68 11.60 28.94
N GLU A 829 17.96 12.89 29.00
CA GLU A 829 17.78 13.72 30.19
C GLU A 829 16.29 13.84 30.58
N ASN A 830 15.42 14.11 29.61
CA ASN A 830 13.98 14.23 29.87
C ASN A 830 13.37 12.88 30.23
N LEU A 831 13.74 11.78 29.56
CA LEU A 831 13.28 10.43 29.89
C LEU A 831 13.66 9.99 31.31
N ALA A 832 14.72 10.56 31.90
CA ALA A 832 15.11 10.29 33.28
C ALA A 832 14.14 10.89 34.32
N LYS A 833 13.38 11.94 33.95
CA LYS A 833 12.40 12.60 34.82
C LYS A 833 11.20 11.69 35.09
N ASN A 834 10.65 11.79 36.30
CA ASN A 834 9.50 10.98 36.70
C ASN A 834 8.19 11.45 36.07
N LEU A 835 8.05 12.76 35.83
CA LEU A 835 6.90 13.41 35.23
C LEU A 835 7.38 14.56 34.34
N ILE A 836 6.77 14.70 33.16
CA ILE A 836 6.91 15.87 32.29
C ILE A 836 5.52 16.28 31.87
N VAL A 837 5.12 17.51 32.19
CA VAL A 837 3.89 18.10 31.64
C VAL A 837 4.28 18.96 30.45
N PHE A 838 3.65 18.74 29.30
CA PHE A 838 3.98 19.51 28.10
C PHE A 838 3.23 20.84 28.07
N ASP A 839 3.81 21.83 27.37
CA ASP A 839 3.15 23.13 27.20
C ASP A 839 1.85 22.94 26.41
N VAL A 840 0.79 23.63 26.85
CA VAL A 840 -0.54 23.62 26.24
C VAL A 840 -0.79 24.90 25.47
N GLU A 841 -1.61 24.83 24.43
CA GLU A 841 -2.03 26.03 23.69
C GLU A 841 -3.04 26.85 24.50
N SER A 842 -3.15 28.14 24.15
CA SER A 842 -4.20 28.99 24.73
C SER A 842 -5.58 28.59 24.21
N ILE A 843 -6.58 28.60 25.07
CA ILE A 843 -7.97 28.32 24.71
C ILE A 843 -8.64 29.62 24.28
N ASN A 844 -9.40 29.61 23.18
CA ASN A 844 -10.27 30.73 22.83
C ASN A 844 -11.65 30.51 23.45
N PHE A 845 -12.06 31.37 24.38
CA PHE A 845 -13.36 31.26 25.04
C PHE A 845 -14.53 31.37 24.06
N LYS A 846 -15.54 30.50 24.21
CA LYS A 846 -16.80 30.61 23.48
C LYS A 846 -17.99 30.71 24.44
N GLU A 847 -18.80 31.75 24.29
CA GLU A 847 -20.01 31.98 25.11
C GLU A 847 -21.11 30.93 24.91
N ASN A 848 -21.01 30.09 23.90
CA ASN A 848 -21.98 29.04 23.59
C ASN A 848 -21.55 27.64 24.04
N TRP A 849 -20.43 27.50 24.76
CA TRP A 849 -20.14 26.23 25.42
C TRP A 849 -21.28 25.81 26.35
N GLY A 850 -21.64 24.53 26.29
CA GLY A 850 -22.75 23.99 27.05
C GLY A 850 -24.13 24.47 26.59
N LYS A 851 -24.25 25.24 25.50
CA LYS A 851 -25.55 25.69 24.98
C LYS A 851 -26.07 24.77 23.90
N SER A 852 -27.36 24.53 23.93
CA SER A 852 -28.05 23.87 22.83
C SER A 852 -28.66 24.91 21.89
N TYR A 853 -28.60 24.66 20.58
CA TYR A 853 -29.30 25.49 19.60
C TYR A 853 -30.81 25.20 19.58
N SER A 854 -31.20 23.97 19.93
CA SER A 854 -32.59 23.52 19.98
C SER A 854 -32.78 22.31 20.90
N ASN A 855 -34.02 21.95 21.21
CA ASN A 855 -34.31 20.76 22.01
C ASN A 855 -33.95 19.43 21.30
N PHE A 856 -33.55 19.45 20.02
CA PHE A 856 -33.23 18.27 19.22
C PHE A 856 -31.73 18.14 18.90
N THR A 857 -30.91 19.10 19.33
CA THR A 857 -29.46 19.08 19.09
C THR A 857 -28.72 18.65 20.34
N GLU A 858 -27.82 17.68 20.20
CA GLU A 858 -26.89 17.37 21.28
C GLU A 858 -25.96 18.56 21.54
N ILE A 859 -25.68 18.79 22.82
CA ILE A 859 -24.75 19.84 23.24
C ILE A 859 -23.33 19.38 22.92
N GLU A 860 -22.59 20.21 22.17
CA GLU A 860 -21.20 19.93 21.80
C GLU A 860 -20.33 19.85 23.05
N LYS A 861 -19.88 18.63 23.38
CA LYS A 861 -18.93 18.41 24.46
C LYS A 861 -17.57 18.95 24.05
N GLN A 862 -16.99 19.80 24.90
CA GLN A 862 -15.64 20.29 24.68
C GLN A 862 -14.63 19.20 25.04
N ASN A 863 -13.51 19.18 24.33
CA ASN A 863 -12.40 18.30 24.61
C ASN A 863 -11.10 19.05 24.35
N PHE A 864 -10.37 19.36 25.43
CA PHE A 864 -9.07 20.00 25.38
C PHE A 864 -8.01 19.02 25.89
N PRO A 865 -7.14 18.51 25.01
CA PRO A 865 -6.15 17.51 25.40
C PRO A 865 -5.02 18.16 26.21
N ILE A 866 -4.69 17.57 27.36
CA ILE A 866 -3.54 17.94 28.17
C ILE A 866 -2.60 16.74 28.22
N GLU A 867 -1.44 16.89 27.57
CA GLU A 867 -0.49 15.80 27.39
C GLU A 867 0.62 15.84 28.43
N PHE A 868 1.03 14.67 28.89
CA PHE A 868 2.16 14.51 29.80
C PHE A 868 2.84 13.16 29.59
N TYR A 869 4.09 13.05 30.05
CA TYR A 869 4.84 11.81 30.14
C TYR A 869 5.04 11.43 31.61
N THR A 870 4.85 10.16 31.95
CA THR A 870 5.22 9.61 33.26
C THR A 870 6.10 8.37 33.12
N LYS A 871 7.13 8.27 33.97
CA LYS A 871 8.06 7.13 33.96
C LYS A 871 7.44 5.84 34.49
N ASN A 872 6.45 5.97 35.37
CA ASN A 872 5.75 4.85 36.00
C ASN A 872 4.24 5.08 35.89
N ALA A 873 3.49 4.00 35.66
CA ALA A 873 2.04 4.03 35.72
C ALA A 873 1.56 4.48 37.12
N GLY A 874 0.35 5.03 37.20
CA GLY A 874 -0.22 5.50 38.46
C GLY A 874 -1.46 6.35 38.25
N ASN A 875 -2.09 6.78 39.34
CA ASN A 875 -3.22 7.70 39.27
C ASN A 875 -2.70 9.14 39.11
N ALA A 876 -2.91 9.72 37.93
CA ALA A 876 -2.62 11.12 37.66
C ALA A 876 -3.76 12.00 38.16
N VAL A 877 -3.41 13.08 38.87
CA VAL A 877 -4.35 14.08 39.36
C VAL A 877 -4.04 15.41 38.67
N LEU A 878 -4.92 15.85 37.79
CA LEU A 878 -4.88 17.17 37.19
C LEU A 878 -5.74 18.13 38.02
N LYS A 879 -5.16 19.25 38.44
CA LYS A 879 -5.89 20.39 39.00
C LYS A 879 -5.79 21.59 38.08
N ILE A 880 -6.92 22.27 37.90
CA ILE A 880 -7.00 23.58 37.25
C ILE A 880 -7.09 24.61 38.37
N ILE A 881 -6.12 25.52 38.43
CA ILE A 881 -5.98 26.51 39.50
C ILE A 881 -6.15 27.91 38.90
N ASN A 882 -7.04 28.74 39.48
CA ASN A 882 -7.28 30.11 39.00
C ASN A 882 -6.18 31.09 39.48
N ALA A 883 -6.27 32.35 39.04
CA ALA A 883 -5.33 33.40 39.43
C ALA A 883 -5.35 33.73 40.94
N GLN A 884 -6.41 33.35 41.67
CA GLN A 884 -6.55 33.48 43.12
C GLN A 884 -5.96 32.27 43.88
N ASN A 885 -5.30 31.34 43.17
CA ASN A 885 -4.72 30.11 43.71
C ASN A 885 -5.75 29.11 44.27
N GLU A 886 -7.00 29.18 43.79
CA GLU A 886 -8.07 28.24 44.13
C GLU A 886 -8.16 27.13 43.08
N THR A 887 -8.31 25.88 43.52
CA THR A 887 -8.55 24.76 42.59
C THR A 887 -10.00 24.78 42.13
N VAL A 888 -10.22 25.05 40.85
CA VAL A 888 -11.54 25.16 40.25
C VAL A 888 -12.02 23.87 39.60
N LYS A 889 -11.12 22.92 39.31
CA LYS A 889 -11.46 21.57 38.80
C LYS A 889 -10.37 20.59 39.19
N THR A 890 -10.76 19.36 39.50
CA THR A 890 -9.86 18.22 39.68
C THR A 890 -10.30 17.08 38.77
N ILE A 891 -9.37 16.48 38.04
CA ILE A 891 -9.60 15.30 37.20
C ILE A 891 -8.61 14.23 37.64
N ASN A 892 -9.13 13.02 37.91
CA ASN A 892 -8.32 11.85 38.22
C ASN A 892 -8.39 10.89 37.03
N GLN A 893 -7.24 10.39 36.59
CA GLN A 893 -7.14 9.45 35.50
C GLN A 893 -6.01 8.45 35.78
N LEU A 894 -6.28 7.16 35.56
CA LEU A 894 -5.20 6.17 35.51
C LEU A 894 -4.32 6.47 34.30
N ALA A 895 -3.03 6.63 34.55
CA ALA A 895 -2.02 6.90 33.54
C ALA A 895 -1.12 5.67 33.37
N ASP A 896 -0.84 5.33 32.13
CA ASP A 896 0.14 4.30 31.78
C ASP A 896 1.56 4.86 31.91
N LYS A 897 2.55 3.97 31.96
CA LYS A 897 3.93 4.37 31.72
C LYS A 897 4.05 4.94 30.31
N GLY A 898 4.61 6.13 30.16
CA GLY A 898 4.83 6.78 28.88
C GLY A 898 3.97 8.02 28.65
N PHE A 899 3.63 8.27 27.39
CA PHE A 899 2.73 9.34 26.98
C PHE A 899 1.30 9.08 27.44
N ASN A 900 0.66 10.13 27.89
CA ASN A 900 -0.72 10.13 28.35
C ASN A 900 -1.38 11.45 27.99
N THR A 901 -2.70 11.41 27.81
CA THR A 901 -3.53 12.58 27.55
C THR A 901 -4.70 12.58 28.53
N ILE A 902 -4.89 13.69 29.23
CA ILE A 902 -6.12 13.97 29.99
C ILE A 902 -7.00 14.86 29.14
N SER A 903 -8.19 14.37 28.80
CA SER A 903 -9.22 15.16 28.13
C SER A 903 -9.92 16.08 29.11
N TYR A 904 -9.69 17.39 28.99
CA TYR A 904 -10.37 18.40 29.79
C TYR A 904 -11.60 18.95 29.05
N ASP A 905 -12.78 18.77 29.64
CA ASP A 905 -14.06 19.25 29.12
C ASP A 905 -14.31 20.77 29.27
N LEU A 906 -13.29 21.51 29.71
CA LEU A 906 -13.32 22.95 29.96
C LEU A 906 -14.30 23.39 31.06
N THR A 907 -14.79 22.47 31.88
CA THR A 907 -15.71 22.77 32.98
C THR A 907 -14.99 23.08 34.29
N ILE A 908 -15.67 23.77 35.20
CA ILE A 908 -15.23 24.03 36.58
C ILE A 908 -16.32 23.60 37.57
N ASN A 909 -15.95 23.40 38.82
CA ASN A 909 -16.87 23.09 39.90
C ASN A 909 -17.82 24.28 40.13
N ALA A 910 -19.13 24.01 40.12
CA ALA A 910 -20.13 25.04 40.36
C ALA A 910 -20.10 25.54 41.81
N THR A 911 -20.14 26.87 41.98
CA THR A 911 -20.39 27.54 43.26
C THR A 911 -21.84 28.03 43.31
N GLU A 912 -22.34 28.43 44.49
CA GLU A 912 -23.71 28.98 44.66
C GLU A 912 -24.00 30.19 43.73
N LYS A 913 -22.97 30.91 43.30
CA LYS A 913 -23.07 32.09 42.42
C LYS A 913 -22.79 31.78 40.93
N SER A 914 -22.54 30.52 40.58
CA SER A 914 -22.13 30.16 39.21
C SER A 914 -23.31 30.13 38.24
N LYS A 915 -23.12 30.72 37.04
CA LYS A 915 -24.09 30.61 35.95
C LYS A 915 -23.87 29.31 35.17
N LYS A 916 -24.83 28.39 35.27
CA LYS A 916 -24.81 27.12 34.52
C LYS A 916 -25.26 27.32 33.07
N ALA A 917 -24.69 26.52 32.17
CA ALA A 917 -25.16 26.40 30.79
C ALA A 917 -26.33 25.40 30.69
N ASP A 918 -26.83 25.14 29.48
CA ASP A 918 -28.01 24.30 29.25
C ASP A 918 -27.76 22.83 29.61
N ASP A 919 -26.50 22.38 29.58
CA ASP A 919 -26.05 21.07 30.06
C ASP A 919 -25.89 20.99 31.60
N GLY A 920 -26.18 22.08 32.32
CA GLY A 920 -26.04 22.18 33.78
C GLY A 920 -24.61 22.39 34.28
N ASN A 921 -23.61 22.45 33.38
CA ASN A 921 -22.21 22.65 33.73
C ASN A 921 -21.84 24.13 33.79
N VAL A 922 -20.71 24.42 34.44
CA VAL A 922 -20.09 25.75 34.48
C VAL A 922 -18.78 25.66 33.72
N TYR A 923 -18.56 26.57 32.77
CA TYR A 923 -17.37 26.56 31.92
C TYR A 923 -16.33 27.57 32.39
N ILE A 924 -15.06 27.27 32.11
CA ILE A 924 -13.93 28.12 32.44
C ILE A 924 -14.05 29.51 31.77
N ALA A 925 -13.77 30.57 32.51
CA ALA A 925 -13.85 31.95 32.04
C ALA A 925 -12.52 32.40 31.40
N PRO A 926 -12.51 33.49 30.61
CA PRO A 926 -11.27 34.13 30.19
C PRO A 926 -10.38 34.51 31.38
N GLY A 927 -9.09 34.19 31.30
CA GLY A 927 -8.14 34.42 32.39
C GLY A 927 -6.88 33.55 32.30
N LYS A 928 -6.00 33.73 33.29
CA LYS A 928 -4.81 32.90 33.46
C LYS A 928 -5.07 31.83 34.52
N TYR A 929 -4.66 30.62 34.20
CA TYR A 929 -4.80 29.43 35.03
C TYR A 929 -3.46 28.69 35.12
N THR A 930 -3.34 27.85 36.14
CA THR A 930 -2.23 26.89 36.27
C THR A 930 -2.79 25.47 36.20
N LEU A 931 -2.22 24.66 35.33
CA LEU A 931 -2.37 23.21 35.28
C LEU A 931 -1.34 22.62 36.23
N GLU A 932 -1.80 21.98 37.30
CA GLU A 932 -0.94 21.20 38.20
C GLU A 932 -1.25 19.72 37.97
N ILE A 933 -0.29 18.96 37.47
CA ILE A 933 -0.42 17.49 37.37
C ILE A 933 0.47 16.87 38.43
N SER A 934 -0.10 15.95 39.21
CA SER A 934 0.66 15.12 40.12
C SER A 934 0.44 13.64 39.88
N ILE A 935 1.50 12.85 40.03
CA ILE A 935 1.47 11.39 39.95
C ILE A 935 2.62 10.83 40.79
N ASN A 936 2.34 9.76 41.56
CA ASN A 936 3.35 9.06 42.37
C ASN A 936 4.19 10.01 43.26
N GLY A 937 3.56 11.04 43.83
CA GLY A 937 4.19 12.03 44.72
C GLY A 937 5.02 13.11 44.02
N VAL A 938 5.10 13.10 42.69
CA VAL A 938 5.78 14.13 41.89
C VAL A 938 4.73 15.07 41.30
N THR A 939 5.01 16.38 41.30
CA THR A 939 4.10 17.42 40.81
C THR A 939 4.82 18.34 39.83
N GLU A 940 4.16 18.66 38.73
CA GLU A 940 4.63 19.59 37.69
C GLU A 940 3.54 20.60 37.36
N LYS A 941 3.94 21.82 36.98
CA LYS A 941 3.02 22.94 36.73
C LYS A 941 3.23 23.56 35.36
N LYS A 942 2.13 23.89 34.67
CA LYS A 942 2.12 24.64 33.41
C LYS A 942 1.07 25.74 33.42
N SER A 943 1.36 26.84 32.74
CA SER A 943 0.40 27.92 32.55
C SER A 943 -0.61 27.55 31.47
N LEU A 944 -1.88 27.88 31.71
CA LEU A 944 -2.97 27.83 30.74
C LEU A 944 -3.58 29.23 30.63
N GLU A 945 -3.73 29.73 29.41
CA GLU A 945 -4.43 30.99 29.15
C GLU A 945 -5.74 30.72 28.41
N VAL A 946 -6.84 31.24 28.96
CA VAL A 946 -8.13 31.31 28.28
C VAL A 946 -8.30 32.73 27.78
N LYS A 947 -8.20 32.93 26.47
CA LYS A 947 -8.30 34.23 25.82
C LYS A 947 -9.75 34.64 25.66
N GLU A 948 -10.02 35.92 25.89
CA GLU A 948 -11.29 36.50 25.45
C GLU A 948 -11.43 36.37 23.93
N ARG A 949 -12.66 36.16 23.47
CA ARG A 949 -12.95 36.16 22.05
C ARG A 949 -12.47 37.50 21.45
N PRO A 950 -11.65 37.49 20.38
CA PRO A 950 -11.37 38.72 19.65
C PRO A 950 -12.72 39.33 19.24
N LYS A 951 -13.00 40.57 19.65
CA LYS A 951 -14.22 41.28 19.21
C LYS A 951 -14.19 41.32 17.69
N SER A 952 -14.92 40.40 17.03
CA SER A 952 -15.00 40.42 15.59
C SER A 952 -15.66 41.75 15.24
N LYS A 953 -14.98 42.61 14.49
CA LYS A 953 -15.59 43.75 13.83
C LYS A 953 -16.47 43.24 12.69
N SER A 954 -17.46 42.42 13.00
CA SER A 954 -18.60 42.15 12.13
C SER A 954 -19.47 43.41 12.17
N LYS A 955 -19.09 44.42 11.40
CA LYS A 955 -20.07 45.41 10.95
C LYS A 955 -20.89 44.74 9.86
N ARG A 956 -21.94 44.00 10.22
CA ARG A 956 -23.10 43.94 9.32
C ARG A 956 -23.62 45.37 9.23
N VAL A 957 -23.27 46.08 8.17
CA VAL A 957 -23.83 47.39 7.86
C VAL A 957 -25.27 47.12 7.42
N THR A 958 -26.22 47.21 8.35
CA THR A 958 -27.66 47.09 8.06
C THR A 958 -28.32 48.44 7.75
N GLU A 959 -27.57 49.54 7.76
CA GLU A 959 -28.10 50.85 7.38
C GLU A 959 -27.65 51.23 5.97
N VAL A 960 -28.54 50.97 5.01
CA VAL A 960 -28.53 51.70 3.74
C VAL A 960 -29.04 53.10 4.03
N PRO A 961 -28.29 54.17 3.74
CA PRO A 961 -28.75 55.53 3.98
C PRO A 961 -30.03 55.82 3.19
N GLN A 962 -31.12 56.22 3.84
CA GLN A 962 -32.31 56.70 3.15
C GLN A 962 -32.12 58.18 2.77
N GLY A 963 -32.07 58.46 1.46
CA GLY A 963 -31.95 59.81 0.90
C GLY A 963 -31.14 59.86 -0.40
N LYS A 964 -31.30 60.94 -1.19
CA LYS A 964 -30.45 61.19 -2.37
C LYS A 964 -29.03 61.55 -1.91
N MET A 965 -28.10 60.61 -2.02
CA MET A 965 -26.67 60.87 -1.84
C MET A 965 -26.06 61.48 -3.09
N SER A 966 -25.13 62.42 -2.94
CA SER A 966 -24.28 62.85 -4.05
C SER A 966 -23.32 61.71 -4.44
N PRO A 967 -22.83 61.67 -5.70
CA PRO A 967 -21.87 60.65 -6.15
C PRO A 967 -20.61 60.55 -5.29
N GLY A 968 -20.16 61.67 -4.69
CA GLY A 968 -19.01 61.71 -3.79
C GLY A 968 -19.27 61.05 -2.44
N GLU A 969 -20.43 61.30 -1.84
CA GLU A 969 -20.85 60.69 -0.58
C GLU A 969 -21.06 59.19 -0.72
N PHE A 970 -21.67 58.76 -1.83
CA PHE A 970 -21.85 57.34 -2.14
C PHE A 970 -20.50 56.62 -2.28
N LYS A 971 -19.51 57.25 -2.94
CA LYS A 971 -18.17 56.68 -3.13
C LYS A 971 -17.40 56.57 -1.80
N LYS A 972 -17.57 57.53 -0.90
CA LYS A 972 -16.97 57.51 0.45
C LYS A 972 -17.61 56.42 1.32
N TRP A 973 -18.95 56.37 1.39
CA TRP A 973 -19.68 55.33 2.10
C TRP A 973 -19.30 53.93 1.59
N ARG A 974 -19.31 53.71 0.26
CA ARG A 974 -18.93 52.42 -0.38
C ARG A 974 -17.53 51.94 0.02
N LYS A 975 -16.57 52.87 0.12
CA LYS A 975 -15.18 52.56 0.51
C LYS A 975 -15.08 52.21 2.00
N GLU A 976 -15.84 52.90 2.85
CA GLU A 976 -15.91 52.65 4.29
C GLU A 976 -16.61 51.33 4.63
N VAL A 977 -17.57 50.87 3.81
CA VAL A 977 -18.29 49.60 4.02
C VAL A 977 -17.68 48.39 3.29
N GLY A 978 -16.55 48.56 2.60
CA GLY A 978 -15.74 47.45 2.06
C GLY A 978 -16.23 46.81 0.76
N PHE A 979 -17.13 47.46 0.00
CA PHE A 979 -17.54 46.98 -1.33
C PHE A 979 -16.39 47.14 -2.34
N LYS A 980 -15.64 46.05 -2.58
CA LYS A 980 -14.64 46.02 -3.67
C LYS A 980 -15.33 46.17 -5.03
N LYS A 981 -14.63 46.83 -5.96
CA LYS A 981 -15.09 47.12 -7.31
C LYS A 981 -15.08 45.81 -8.11
N GLN A 982 -16.24 45.16 -8.30
CA GLN A 982 -16.39 44.28 -9.46
C GLN A 982 -16.51 45.19 -10.68
N LEU A 983 -15.55 45.05 -11.58
CA LEU A 983 -15.71 45.24 -13.02
C LEU A 983 -15.53 43.86 -13.64
#